data_AF-A0A0U1DPJ5-F1
#
_entry.id   AF-A0A0U1DPJ5-F1
#
_cell.length_a   1.000
_cell.length_b   1.000
_cell.length_c   1.000
_cell.angle_alpha   90.00
_cell.angle_beta   90.00
_cell.angle_gamma   90.00
#
_symmetry.space_group_name_H-M   'P 1'
#
loop_
_entity.id
_entity.type
_entity.pdbx_description
1 polymer ?
#
loop_
_entity_poly.entity_id
_entity_poly.type
_entity_poly.pdbx_seq_one_letter_code
_entity_poly.pdbx_strand_id
1 'polypeptide(L)'
;MQPTQTAVLERPEDLTRDWLTAALDAGPVSGFSFERIGTGQMSECYRVALEYAGESDGPASVVLKVAATDPNSRQTGLALGLYEREVRFYTDIAPALASGPVAPCYHAAIDTQTGAFDLLLGDAVPAVVGDEIRGATIEQAAVALTELGRIHGSTAGAEALDQAEWLNREAPVNQALITGLYAAFVDRYADLITPEQRQVCERLVESFDAYLADEGASHRPMGLVHGDYRLDNMLFGAEGADRALTVVDWQTVTRGPAFTDVAYFIGCALPVEQRRAHYDELLTAYHQALGPDSALTLGQVREGVRRQSFFGVMMALISSMLVERTERGDQMFMAMLDRHCSHVLDTHALDILAPPAIPEPLVPAAEDELAHAPTDEALWNESWYFDFVDADAGFGGWIRLGLIPNQDTAWINVLFCGPGMPTVAVNDFHAPLAEPSSVKGDGVELNLHPDEPLQTYRVTATGTGAAFDDPSALLRGESGEPVSVTLDLTWTTVGTPYQYRVTPRYEIPCTVSGTVIIGDQTHTVEAVVGQRDHSWGVRDWWAMNWVWNAIHLDDGTHLHGVDVRIPGMPPMGIGYAQRAGEPLIELQSITADYELGNDDLPVSTTLALQPGDIEVAVDIVAHAPVRLVAPGDDGRVSQFPRVWAKVRTADGRSGIGWLEWNRSLT
;
A
#
# COMPACT_ATOMS: atom_id res chain seq x y z
N MET A 1 -32.18 -6.59 24.45
CA MET A 1 -31.64 -7.93 24.73
C MET A 1 -30.36 -7.67 25.51
N GLN A 2 -30.19 -8.20 26.72
CA GLN A 2 -29.00 -7.87 27.53
C GLN A 2 -27.75 -8.41 26.83
N PRO A 3 -26.68 -7.60 26.65
CA PRO A 3 -25.42 -8.09 26.11
C PRO A 3 -24.84 -9.16 27.04
N THR A 4 -24.46 -10.30 26.49
CA THR A 4 -23.70 -11.34 27.22
C THR A 4 -22.30 -10.83 27.54
N GLN A 5 -21.58 -11.47 28.48
CA GLN A 5 -20.17 -11.15 28.82
C GLN A 5 -19.18 -11.26 27.64
N THR A 6 -19.63 -11.73 26.48
CA THR A 6 -18.87 -11.87 25.22
C THR A 6 -19.40 -10.98 24.09
N ALA A 7 -20.41 -10.15 24.35
CA ALA A 7 -20.98 -9.27 23.35
C ALA A 7 -20.11 -8.03 23.19
N VAL A 8 -19.78 -7.71 21.93
CA VAL A 8 -19.11 -6.46 21.58
C VAL A 8 -20.06 -5.28 21.84
N LEU A 9 -19.58 -4.29 22.57
CA LEU A 9 -20.26 -3.01 22.75
C LEU A 9 -19.91 -2.09 21.58
N GLU A 10 -20.92 -1.51 20.93
CA GLU A 10 -20.65 -0.57 19.83
C GLU A 10 -20.66 0.88 20.30
N ARG A 11 -21.36 1.17 21.40
CA ARG A 11 -21.61 2.53 21.90
C ARG A 11 -21.72 2.53 23.43
N PRO A 12 -21.45 3.66 24.09
CA PRO A 12 -21.57 3.74 25.55
C PRO A 12 -23.00 3.48 26.06
N GLU A 13 -24.03 3.72 25.25
CA GLU A 13 -25.44 3.43 25.60
C GLU A 13 -25.74 1.92 25.72
N ASP A 14 -24.87 1.06 25.18
CA ASP A 14 -25.01 -0.40 25.29
C ASP A 14 -24.64 -0.92 26.70
N LEU A 15 -23.96 -0.09 27.50
CA LEU A 15 -23.59 -0.41 28.88
C LEU A 15 -24.84 -0.63 29.74
N THR A 16 -24.76 -1.65 30.61
CA THR A 16 -25.78 -1.89 31.64
C THR A 16 -25.12 -2.15 32.99
N ARG A 17 -25.86 -1.90 34.08
CA ARG A 17 -25.38 -2.17 35.45
C ARG A 17 -25.00 -3.63 35.67
N ASP A 18 -25.81 -4.55 35.15
CA ASP A 18 -25.58 -5.99 35.27
C ASP A 18 -24.29 -6.38 34.52
N TRP A 19 -24.09 -5.82 33.33
CA TRP A 19 -22.89 -6.05 32.53
C TRP A 19 -21.63 -5.48 33.21
N LEU A 20 -21.66 -4.23 33.69
CA LEU A 20 -20.55 -3.62 34.41
C LEU A 20 -20.20 -4.38 35.70
N THR A 21 -21.22 -4.83 36.45
CA THR A 21 -21.03 -5.69 37.63
C THR A 21 -20.28 -6.97 37.26
N ALA A 22 -20.67 -7.59 36.16
CA ALA A 22 -20.09 -8.84 35.70
C ALA A 22 -18.69 -8.69 35.09
N ALA A 23 -18.40 -7.56 34.43
CA ALA A 23 -17.09 -7.28 33.83
C ALA A 23 -16.04 -6.85 34.87
N LEU A 24 -16.44 -6.06 35.86
CA LEU A 24 -15.51 -5.54 36.88
C LEU A 24 -15.24 -6.53 38.01
N ASP A 25 -16.17 -7.46 38.28
CA ASP A 25 -16.12 -8.44 39.37
C ASP A 25 -15.77 -7.83 40.76
N ALA A 26 -16.22 -6.58 40.99
CA ALA A 26 -15.89 -5.81 42.20
C ALA A 26 -17.10 -5.46 43.07
N GLY A 27 -18.25 -6.08 42.79
CA GLY A 27 -19.51 -5.88 43.52
C GLY A 27 -20.60 -5.22 42.68
N PRO A 28 -21.86 -5.18 43.19
CA PRO A 28 -23.00 -4.74 42.39
C PRO A 28 -22.97 -3.25 42.06
N VAL A 29 -22.90 -2.92 40.78
CA VAL A 29 -23.01 -1.54 40.27
C VAL A 29 -24.48 -1.08 40.39
N SER A 30 -24.70 -0.03 41.16
CA SER A 30 -26.01 0.59 41.41
C SER A 30 -26.35 1.71 40.43
N GLY A 31 -25.34 2.38 39.88
CA GLY A 31 -25.44 3.49 38.94
C GLY A 31 -24.14 3.70 38.17
N PHE A 32 -24.24 4.32 36.99
CA PHE A 32 -23.10 4.78 36.23
C PHE A 32 -23.48 5.98 35.36
N SER A 33 -22.48 6.76 34.97
CA SER A 33 -22.60 7.83 33.97
C SER A 33 -21.35 7.84 33.10
N PHE A 34 -21.47 8.29 31.86
CA PHE A 34 -20.32 8.38 30.96
C PHE A 34 -20.17 9.76 30.32
N GLU A 35 -18.93 10.15 30.05
CA GLU A 35 -18.57 11.34 29.30
C GLU A 35 -17.52 11.01 28.25
N ARG A 36 -17.59 11.64 27.07
CA ARG A 36 -16.60 11.45 26.01
C ARG A 36 -15.31 12.15 26.40
N ILE A 37 -14.19 11.46 26.24
CA ILE A 37 -12.84 11.95 26.53
C ILE A 37 -11.90 11.69 25.33
N GLY A 38 -10.80 12.45 25.27
CA GLY A 38 -9.82 12.32 24.19
C GLY A 38 -10.26 12.89 22.84
N THR A 39 -9.37 12.84 21.87
CA THR A 39 -9.53 13.43 20.52
C THR A 39 -9.27 12.42 19.40
N GLY A 40 -9.34 11.12 19.70
CA GLY A 40 -9.08 10.04 18.75
C GLY A 40 -9.95 10.15 17.49
N GLN A 41 -9.34 9.88 16.33
CA GLN A 41 -10.02 9.90 15.02
C GLN A 41 -10.52 8.51 14.62
N MET A 42 -9.79 7.44 15.00
CA MET A 42 -10.09 6.05 14.61
C MET A 42 -11.00 5.31 15.62
N SER A 43 -11.09 5.81 16.85
CA SER A 43 -11.86 5.25 17.94
C SER A 43 -12.33 6.34 18.89
N GLU A 44 -13.35 6.04 19.69
CA GLU A 44 -13.89 6.95 20.70
C GLU A 44 -13.63 6.41 22.09
N CYS A 45 -13.28 7.29 23.03
CA CYS A 45 -13.07 6.96 24.42
C CYS A 45 -14.11 7.65 25.31
N TYR A 46 -14.62 6.93 26.29
CA TYR A 46 -15.61 7.39 27.25
C TYR A 46 -15.15 7.06 28.66
N ARG A 47 -15.06 8.07 29.53
CA ARG A 47 -14.90 7.82 30.97
C ARG A 47 -16.25 7.43 31.55
N VAL A 48 -16.30 6.30 32.24
CA VAL A 48 -17.49 5.77 32.92
C VAL A 48 -17.28 5.88 34.42
N ALA A 49 -18.02 6.77 35.08
CA ALA A 49 -18.05 6.87 36.54
C ALA A 49 -19.00 5.83 37.13
N LEU A 50 -18.61 5.19 38.23
CA LEU A 50 -19.28 4.03 38.81
C LEU A 50 -19.77 4.30 40.24
N GLU A 51 -20.98 3.85 40.54
CA GLU A 51 -21.57 3.87 41.89
C GLU A 51 -21.96 2.44 42.31
N TYR A 52 -21.49 1.96 43.46
CA TYR A 52 -21.78 0.60 43.96
C TYR A 52 -22.89 0.58 45.01
N ALA A 53 -23.64 -0.52 45.09
CA ALA A 53 -24.75 -0.70 46.03
C ALA A 53 -24.33 -0.88 47.51
N GLY A 54 -23.05 -0.73 47.83
CA GLY A 54 -22.44 -0.90 49.15
C GLY A 54 -20.94 -0.54 49.14
N GLU A 55 -20.21 -0.87 50.21
CA GLU A 55 -18.75 -0.78 50.20
C GLU A 55 -18.19 -1.73 49.13
N SER A 56 -17.29 -1.22 48.29
CA SER A 56 -16.65 -1.94 47.20
C SER A 56 -15.20 -1.46 47.09
N ASP A 57 -14.31 -2.41 46.80
CA ASP A 57 -12.90 -2.14 46.45
C ASP A 57 -12.72 -1.95 44.93
N GLY A 58 -13.83 -1.80 44.18
CA GLY A 58 -13.83 -1.60 42.74
C GLY A 58 -13.41 -0.20 42.31
N PRO A 59 -13.04 -0.02 41.04
CA PRO A 59 -12.63 1.28 40.53
C PRO A 59 -13.79 2.27 40.60
N ALA A 60 -13.47 3.54 40.94
CA ALA A 60 -14.42 4.64 40.91
C ALA A 60 -14.80 5.06 39.48
N SER A 61 -13.88 4.82 38.52
CA SER A 61 -14.12 5.01 37.10
C SER A 61 -13.31 4.06 36.24
N VAL A 62 -13.81 3.81 35.04
CA VAL A 62 -13.15 3.05 33.97
C VAL A 62 -13.25 3.81 32.65
N VAL A 63 -12.44 3.43 31.66
CA VAL A 63 -12.48 3.98 30.31
C VAL A 63 -13.01 2.92 29.36
N LEU A 64 -14.12 3.22 28.67
CA LEU A 64 -14.63 2.45 27.56
C LEU A 64 -14.05 3.03 26.26
N LYS A 65 -13.33 2.23 25.48
CA LYS A 65 -12.91 2.55 24.11
C LYS A 65 -13.76 1.72 23.14
N VAL A 66 -14.32 2.35 22.11
CA VAL A 66 -15.13 1.71 21.06
C VAL A 66 -14.72 2.20 19.68
N ALA A 67 -15.08 1.47 18.63
CA ALA A 67 -14.86 1.89 17.25
C ALA A 67 -15.51 3.26 16.94
N ALA A 68 -14.91 4.02 16.01
CA ALA A 68 -15.49 5.30 15.57
C ALA A 68 -16.92 5.11 15.03
N THR A 69 -17.78 6.11 15.26
CA THR A 69 -19.14 6.14 14.68
C THR A 69 -19.14 6.46 13.20
N ASP A 70 -18.08 7.11 12.70
CA ASP A 70 -17.88 7.39 11.29
C ASP A 70 -17.53 6.10 10.52
N PRO A 71 -18.35 5.69 9.52
CA PRO A 71 -18.13 4.44 8.80
C PRO A 71 -16.80 4.36 8.05
N ASN A 72 -16.30 5.48 7.51
CA ASN A 72 -15.04 5.52 6.78
C ASN A 72 -13.86 5.25 7.72
N SER A 73 -13.82 5.97 8.84
CA SER A 73 -12.81 5.79 9.89
C SER A 73 -12.81 4.36 10.44
N ARG A 74 -14.02 3.80 10.65
CA ARG A 74 -14.19 2.40 11.06
C ARG A 74 -13.64 1.41 10.03
N GLN A 75 -13.98 1.60 8.76
CA GLN A 75 -13.52 0.73 7.69
C GLN A 75 -12.00 0.81 7.50
N THR A 76 -11.41 2.00 7.62
CA THR A 76 -9.96 2.19 7.56
C THR A 76 -9.25 1.47 8.71
N GLY A 77 -9.75 1.61 9.94
CA GLY A 77 -9.18 0.92 11.10
C GLY A 77 -9.23 -0.60 10.98
N LEU A 78 -10.32 -1.14 10.42
CA LEU A 78 -10.46 -2.56 10.11
C LEU A 78 -9.49 -3.01 9.01
N ALA A 79 -9.44 -2.29 7.89
CA ALA A 79 -8.56 -2.62 6.75
C ALA A 79 -7.08 -2.62 7.14
N LEU A 80 -6.68 -1.73 8.05
CA LEU A 80 -5.31 -1.65 8.59
C LEU A 80 -5.06 -2.61 9.77
N GLY A 81 -6.09 -3.33 10.26
CA GLY A 81 -5.98 -4.26 11.37
C GLY A 81 -5.73 -3.61 12.74
N LEU A 82 -5.99 -2.31 12.89
CA LEU A 82 -5.67 -1.54 14.10
C LEU A 82 -6.48 -2.02 15.32
N TYR A 83 -7.76 -2.32 15.11
CA TYR A 83 -8.65 -2.77 16.19
C TYR A 83 -8.30 -4.16 16.69
N GLU A 84 -8.00 -5.08 15.78
CA GLU A 84 -7.58 -6.45 16.13
C GLU A 84 -6.28 -6.40 16.94
N ARG A 85 -5.30 -5.59 16.52
CA ARG A 85 -4.04 -5.42 17.22
C ARG A 85 -4.21 -4.95 18.66
N GLU A 86 -5.00 -3.91 18.87
CA GLU A 86 -5.18 -3.36 20.22
C GLU A 86 -5.91 -4.35 21.13
N VAL A 87 -6.98 -4.98 20.65
CA VAL A 87 -7.72 -5.99 21.42
C VAL A 87 -6.80 -7.16 21.79
N ARG A 88 -6.05 -7.69 20.82
CA ARG A 88 -5.14 -8.81 21.04
C ARG A 88 -3.95 -8.46 21.91
N PHE A 89 -3.48 -7.22 21.89
CA PHE A 89 -2.49 -6.77 22.87
C PHE A 89 -3.02 -6.93 24.30
N TYR A 90 -4.23 -6.43 24.58
CA TYR A 90 -4.79 -6.48 25.92
C TYR A 90 -5.17 -7.90 26.36
N THR A 91 -5.50 -8.82 25.43
CA THR A 91 -5.84 -10.21 25.77
C THR A 91 -4.62 -11.13 25.82
N ASP A 92 -3.67 -10.99 24.90
CA ASP A 92 -2.63 -12.00 24.65
C ASP A 92 -1.26 -11.56 25.23
N ILE A 93 -0.99 -10.25 25.34
CA ILE A 93 0.33 -9.72 25.73
C ILE A 93 0.29 -9.03 27.09
N ALA A 94 -0.63 -8.07 27.29
CA ALA A 94 -0.72 -7.27 28.51
C ALA A 94 -0.79 -8.09 29.81
N PRO A 95 -1.45 -9.26 29.88
CA PRO A 95 -1.48 -10.07 31.11
C PRO A 95 -0.11 -10.58 31.56
N ALA A 96 0.87 -10.68 30.64
CA ALA A 96 2.24 -11.07 30.95
C ALA A 96 3.11 -9.89 31.40
N LEU A 97 2.67 -8.64 31.18
CA LEU A 97 3.38 -7.42 31.57
C LEU A 97 3.12 -7.10 33.05
N ALA A 98 3.82 -7.80 33.95
CA ALA A 98 3.67 -7.60 35.40
C ALA A 98 3.86 -6.13 35.81
N SER A 99 2.94 -5.57 36.62
CA SER A 99 2.97 -4.21 37.20
C SER A 99 3.51 -3.07 36.28
N GLY A 100 3.38 -3.22 34.96
CA GLY A 100 3.94 -2.29 33.97
C GLY A 100 3.08 -1.04 33.78
N PRO A 101 3.39 -0.20 32.78
CA PRO A 101 2.64 1.03 32.52
C PRO A 101 1.34 0.76 31.75
N VAL A 102 0.73 -0.42 31.88
CA VAL A 102 -0.50 -0.79 31.14
C VAL A 102 -1.67 -0.81 32.12
N ALA A 103 -2.76 -0.14 31.75
CA ALA A 103 -3.98 -0.13 32.54
C ALA A 103 -4.59 -1.54 32.64
N PRO A 104 -5.21 -1.91 33.78
CA PRO A 104 -5.99 -3.14 33.87
C PRO A 104 -7.04 -3.20 32.76
N CYS A 105 -7.17 -4.35 32.10
CA CYS A 105 -8.23 -4.60 31.13
C CYS A 105 -9.30 -5.47 31.79
N TYR A 106 -10.52 -4.95 31.87
CA TYR A 106 -11.68 -5.63 32.45
C TYR A 106 -12.52 -6.35 31.38
N HIS A 107 -12.49 -5.86 30.14
CA HIS A 107 -13.17 -6.48 29.01
C HIS A 107 -12.48 -6.08 27.70
N ALA A 108 -12.43 -7.01 26.76
CA ALA A 108 -11.92 -6.78 25.41
C ALA A 108 -12.66 -7.68 24.44
N ALA A 109 -13.24 -7.11 23.38
CA ALA A 109 -13.95 -7.87 22.36
C ALA A 109 -13.83 -7.21 20.99
N ILE A 110 -13.84 -8.03 19.94
CA ILE A 110 -13.82 -7.58 18.54
C ILE A 110 -14.67 -8.50 17.68
N ASP A 111 -15.38 -7.90 16.73
CA ASP A 111 -15.98 -8.57 15.58
C ASP A 111 -15.18 -8.18 14.33
N THR A 112 -14.38 -9.12 13.83
CA THR A 112 -13.52 -8.92 12.66
C THR A 112 -14.28 -8.83 11.35
N GLN A 113 -15.57 -9.18 11.31
CA GLN A 113 -16.40 -9.03 10.11
C GLN A 113 -16.93 -7.61 9.97
N THR A 114 -17.29 -6.98 11.08
CA THR A 114 -17.93 -5.65 11.09
C THR A 114 -16.98 -4.52 11.49
N GLY A 115 -15.83 -4.85 12.07
CA GLY A 115 -14.90 -3.88 12.65
C GLY A 115 -15.41 -3.25 13.94
N ALA A 116 -16.48 -3.78 14.53
CA ALA A 116 -16.91 -3.40 15.87
C ALA A 116 -15.91 -3.96 16.90
N PHE A 117 -15.51 -3.14 17.87
CA PHE A 117 -14.69 -3.59 18.98
C PHE A 117 -14.98 -2.73 20.21
N ASP A 118 -14.65 -3.28 21.38
CA ASP A 118 -14.60 -2.53 22.62
C ASP A 118 -13.43 -2.96 23.52
N LEU A 119 -12.99 -2.02 24.35
CA LEU A 119 -12.08 -2.24 25.47
C LEU A 119 -12.62 -1.51 26.71
N LEU A 120 -12.71 -2.20 27.84
CA LEU A 120 -12.98 -1.61 29.14
C LEU A 120 -11.71 -1.62 29.98
N LEU A 121 -11.09 -0.45 30.14
CA LEU A 121 -9.78 -0.27 30.76
C LEU A 121 -9.89 0.47 32.10
N GLY A 122 -8.93 0.27 33.00
CA GLY A 122 -8.77 1.10 34.19
C GLY A 122 -8.54 2.56 33.84
N ASP A 123 -9.21 3.46 34.55
CA ASP A 123 -8.98 4.90 34.43
C ASP A 123 -7.69 5.29 35.14
N ALA A 124 -6.89 6.17 34.54
CA ALA A 124 -5.56 6.54 35.05
C ALA A 124 -5.61 7.73 36.02
N VAL A 125 -6.80 8.28 36.34
CA VAL A 125 -6.96 9.42 37.26
C VAL A 125 -6.26 9.14 38.60
N PRO A 126 -5.51 10.11 39.17
CA PRO A 126 -5.35 11.52 38.76
C PRO A 126 -4.18 11.81 37.79
N ALA A 127 -3.83 10.89 36.87
CA ALA A 127 -2.77 11.13 35.89
C ALA A 127 -3.05 12.30 34.91
N VAL A 128 -1.97 12.88 34.39
CA VAL A 128 -1.97 14.00 33.45
C VAL A 128 -1.32 13.57 32.14
N VAL A 129 -1.97 13.88 31.02
CA VAL A 129 -1.45 13.59 29.67
C VAL A 129 -0.18 14.39 29.37
N GLY A 130 0.75 13.80 28.63
CA GLY A 130 1.91 14.50 28.08
C GLY A 130 1.51 15.59 27.07
N ASP A 131 2.47 16.46 26.73
CA ASP A 131 2.29 17.54 25.76
C ASP A 131 3.44 17.50 24.75
N GLU A 132 3.17 16.98 23.55
CA GLU A 132 4.18 16.80 22.49
C GLU A 132 4.77 18.13 22.01
N ILE A 133 3.97 19.20 22.02
CA ILE A 133 4.38 20.53 21.55
C ILE A 133 5.40 21.11 22.54
N ARG A 134 5.05 21.09 23.83
CA ARG A 134 5.92 21.59 24.89
C ARG A 134 7.15 20.71 25.12
N GLY A 135 7.01 19.40 24.94
CA GLY A 135 8.00 18.40 25.30
C GLY A 135 7.97 18.04 26.79
N ALA A 136 8.53 16.88 27.11
CA ALA A 136 8.62 16.33 28.46
C ALA A 136 9.69 17.03 29.32
N THR A 137 9.49 16.97 30.63
CA THR A 137 10.59 17.20 31.58
C THR A 137 11.54 15.99 31.60
N ILE A 138 12.74 16.18 32.15
CA ILE A 138 13.72 15.09 32.28
C ILE A 138 13.18 13.97 33.19
N GLU A 139 12.45 14.31 34.24
CA GLU A 139 11.82 13.34 35.14
C GLU A 139 10.77 12.51 34.40
N GLN A 140 9.93 13.15 33.58
CA GLN A 140 8.95 12.45 32.75
C GLN A 140 9.63 11.52 31.75
N ALA A 141 10.69 11.99 31.08
CA ALA A 141 11.44 11.16 30.14
C ALA A 141 12.13 9.96 30.80
N ALA A 142 12.69 10.15 32.00
CA ALA A 142 13.29 9.07 32.77
C ALA A 142 12.23 8.03 33.17
N VAL A 143 11.04 8.45 33.61
CA VAL A 143 9.92 7.54 33.90
C VAL A 143 9.50 6.77 32.65
N ALA A 144 9.27 7.45 31.54
CA ALA A 144 8.83 6.82 30.29
C ALA A 144 9.80 5.76 29.77
N LEU A 145 11.10 6.04 29.80
CA LEU A 145 12.12 5.08 29.37
C LEU A 145 12.35 3.96 30.38
N THR A 146 12.20 4.23 31.67
CA THR A 146 12.26 3.18 32.71
C THR A 146 11.11 2.19 32.53
N GLU A 147 9.88 2.66 32.37
CA GLU A 147 8.73 1.77 32.18
C GLU A 147 8.80 1.01 30.84
N LEU A 148 9.29 1.65 29.77
CA LEU A 148 9.55 0.96 28.50
C LEU A 148 10.58 -0.16 28.66
N GLY A 149 11.66 0.11 29.40
CA GLY A 149 12.67 -0.90 29.74
C GLY A 149 12.08 -2.09 30.50
N ARG A 150 11.13 -1.86 31.42
CA ARG A 150 10.43 -2.94 32.12
C ARG A 150 9.54 -3.77 31.21
N ILE A 151 8.82 -3.13 30.28
CA ILE A 151 8.03 -3.84 29.26
C ILE A 151 8.97 -4.74 28.46
N HIS A 152 10.02 -4.16 27.87
CA HIS A 152 10.94 -4.90 27.00
C HIS A 152 11.66 -6.01 27.75
N GLY A 153 12.07 -5.77 29.00
CA GLY A 153 12.68 -6.79 29.87
C GLY A 153 11.73 -7.95 30.20
N SER A 154 10.44 -7.67 30.43
CA SER A 154 9.43 -8.69 30.73
C SER A 154 9.04 -9.53 29.51
N THR A 155 9.16 -8.97 28.31
CA THR A 155 8.85 -9.64 27.05
C THR A 155 10.06 -10.29 26.37
N ALA A 156 11.27 -10.10 26.91
CA ALA A 156 12.49 -10.59 26.31
C ALA A 156 12.48 -12.14 26.24
N GLY A 157 12.54 -12.68 25.02
CA GLY A 157 12.52 -14.14 24.79
C GLY A 157 11.17 -14.81 25.05
N ALA A 158 10.08 -14.03 25.09
CA ALA A 158 8.73 -14.60 25.21
C ALA A 158 8.35 -15.32 23.91
N GLU A 159 8.31 -16.66 23.94
CA GLU A 159 7.89 -17.50 22.80
C GLU A 159 6.52 -17.09 22.22
N ALA A 160 5.65 -16.51 23.05
CA ALA A 160 4.34 -16.00 22.65
C ALA A 160 4.42 -14.88 21.58
N LEU A 161 5.47 -14.06 21.58
CA LEU A 161 5.66 -13.02 20.56
C LEU A 161 6.14 -13.60 19.22
N ASP A 162 6.90 -14.69 19.26
CA ASP A 162 7.42 -15.34 18.05
C ASP A 162 6.36 -16.18 17.34
N GLN A 163 5.33 -16.65 18.05
CA GLN A 163 4.21 -17.43 17.51
C GLN A 163 2.98 -16.59 17.13
N ALA A 164 3.01 -15.29 17.42
CA ALA A 164 1.90 -14.38 17.15
C ALA A 164 1.90 -13.91 15.68
N GLU A 165 1.32 -14.70 14.77
CA GLU A 165 1.19 -14.32 13.34
C GLU A 165 0.48 -12.98 13.15
N TRP A 166 -0.50 -12.64 14.00
CA TRP A 166 -1.21 -11.36 13.97
C TRP A 166 -0.34 -10.14 14.28
N LEU A 167 0.76 -10.34 15.01
CA LEU A 167 1.66 -9.29 15.47
C LEU A 167 2.64 -8.88 14.36
N ASN A 168 2.91 -9.77 13.41
CA ASN A 168 3.78 -9.53 12.25
C ASN A 168 2.93 -9.36 10.98
N ARG A 169 2.73 -8.13 10.52
CA ARG A 169 2.28 -7.85 9.14
C ARG A 169 3.33 -7.00 8.45
N GLU A 170 3.66 -7.34 7.21
CA GLU A 170 4.57 -6.53 6.41
C GLU A 170 4.02 -5.11 6.27
N ALA A 171 4.84 -4.12 6.59
CA ALA A 171 4.51 -2.75 6.27
C ALA A 171 4.63 -2.60 4.74
N PRO A 172 3.62 -2.05 4.04
CA PRO A 172 3.62 -1.97 2.57
C PRO A 172 4.61 -0.92 2.02
N VAL A 173 5.53 -0.43 2.85
CA VAL A 173 6.47 0.62 2.48
C VAL A 173 7.77 -0.01 1.97
N ASN A 174 8.06 0.24 0.71
CA ASN A 174 9.27 -0.17 0.02
C ASN A 174 9.96 1.05 -0.62
N GLN A 175 11.12 0.83 -1.23
CA GLN A 175 11.90 1.84 -1.94
C GLN A 175 11.07 2.68 -2.93
N ALA A 176 10.18 2.05 -3.70
CA ALA A 176 9.38 2.76 -4.70
C ALA A 176 8.39 3.72 -4.04
N LEU A 177 7.62 3.22 -3.06
CA LEU A 177 6.63 4.04 -2.36
C LEU A 177 7.30 5.20 -1.61
N ILE A 178 8.39 4.94 -0.87
CA ILE A 178 9.05 6.00 -0.09
C ILE A 178 9.68 7.07 -1.00
N THR A 179 10.21 6.68 -2.17
CA THR A 179 10.76 7.62 -3.16
C THR A 179 9.67 8.55 -3.69
N GLY A 180 8.50 8.00 -4.06
CA GLY A 180 7.35 8.79 -4.52
C GLY A 180 6.80 9.71 -3.43
N LEU A 181 6.64 9.21 -2.20
CA LEU A 181 6.20 10.01 -1.06
C LEU A 181 7.19 11.14 -0.74
N TYR A 182 8.50 10.87 -0.82
CA TYR A 182 9.53 11.86 -0.58
C TYR A 182 9.53 12.97 -1.64
N ALA A 183 9.37 12.62 -2.92
CA ALA A 183 9.26 13.62 -3.99
C ALA A 183 8.07 14.56 -3.75
N ALA A 184 6.90 14.01 -3.40
CA ALA A 184 5.72 14.80 -3.05
C ALA A 184 5.92 15.64 -1.77
N PHE A 185 6.62 15.10 -0.79
CA PHE A 185 6.98 15.79 0.46
C PHE A 185 7.87 17.00 0.20
N VAL A 186 8.91 16.83 -0.61
CA VAL A 186 9.84 17.90 -1.01
C VAL A 186 9.11 19.01 -1.75
N ASP A 187 8.23 18.67 -2.69
CA ASP A 187 7.43 19.66 -3.41
C ASP A 187 6.52 20.44 -2.45
N ARG A 188 5.83 19.73 -1.55
CA ARG A 188 4.90 20.32 -0.58
C ARG A 188 5.57 21.26 0.43
N TYR A 189 6.78 20.91 0.88
CA TYR A 189 7.46 21.58 1.99
C TYR A 189 8.79 22.22 1.58
N ALA A 190 9.00 22.50 0.29
CA ALA A 190 10.26 23.01 -0.26
C ALA A 190 10.82 24.22 0.51
N ASP A 191 9.94 25.14 0.92
CA ASP A 191 10.31 26.37 1.64
C ASP A 191 10.44 26.20 3.17
N LEU A 192 10.05 25.05 3.72
CA LEU A 192 10.03 24.80 5.17
C LEU A 192 11.15 23.86 5.64
N ILE A 193 11.66 22.99 4.76
CA ILE A 193 12.71 22.03 5.12
C ILE A 193 14.11 22.62 4.97
N THR A 194 14.98 22.36 5.94
CA THR A 194 16.37 22.82 5.89
C THR A 194 17.25 21.93 5.01
N PRO A 195 18.42 22.39 4.55
CA PRO A 195 19.38 21.56 3.82
C PRO A 195 19.80 20.29 4.58
N GLU A 196 19.98 20.38 5.90
CA GLU A 196 20.35 19.24 6.75
C GLU A 196 19.22 18.22 6.86
N GLN A 197 17.97 18.67 7.00
CA GLN A 197 16.80 17.80 7.03
C GLN A 197 16.61 17.10 5.68
N ARG A 198 16.80 17.84 4.58
CA ARG A 198 16.81 17.31 3.21
C ARG A 198 17.86 16.22 3.06
N GLN A 199 19.11 16.48 3.47
CA GLN A 199 20.19 15.50 3.41
C GLN A 199 19.85 14.20 4.16
N VAL A 200 19.27 14.31 5.37
CA VAL A 200 18.87 13.14 6.16
C VAL A 200 17.80 12.32 5.42
N CYS A 201 16.78 12.98 4.89
CA CYS A 201 15.71 12.32 4.15
C CYS A 201 16.23 11.66 2.87
N GLU A 202 17.02 12.38 2.07
CA GLU A 202 17.59 11.85 0.81
C GLU A 202 18.45 10.62 1.07
N ARG A 203 19.35 10.65 2.06
CA ARG A 203 20.21 9.51 2.39
C ARG A 203 19.42 8.28 2.84
N LEU A 204 18.38 8.49 3.65
CA LEU A 204 17.48 7.41 4.08
C LEU A 204 16.72 6.83 2.88
N VAL A 205 16.11 7.69 2.07
CA VAL A 205 15.34 7.29 0.89
C VAL A 205 16.22 6.53 -0.08
N GLU A 206 17.41 7.01 -0.42
CA GLU A 206 18.36 6.36 -1.34
C GLU A 206 18.80 4.94 -0.92
N SER A 207 18.64 4.59 0.35
CA SER A 207 19.17 3.34 0.93
C SER A 207 18.08 2.54 1.64
N PHE A 208 16.81 2.81 1.34
CA PHE A 208 15.68 2.41 2.18
C PHE A 208 15.52 0.89 2.28
N ASP A 209 15.46 0.19 1.14
CA ASP A 209 15.30 -1.28 1.15
C ASP A 209 16.50 -1.97 1.80
N ALA A 210 17.72 -1.46 1.55
CA ALA A 210 18.93 -2.00 2.17
C ALA A 210 18.94 -1.78 3.69
N TYR A 211 18.44 -0.63 4.15
CA TYR A 211 18.27 -0.32 5.57
C TYR A 211 17.24 -1.25 6.22
N LEU A 212 16.06 -1.41 5.62
CA LEU A 212 15.03 -2.32 6.14
C LEU A 212 15.51 -3.77 6.17
N ALA A 213 16.21 -4.23 5.13
CA ALA A 213 16.77 -5.57 5.08
C ALA A 213 17.83 -5.82 6.19
N ASP A 214 18.70 -4.83 6.46
CA ASP A 214 19.71 -4.93 7.54
C ASP A 214 19.07 -4.89 8.93
N GLU A 215 18.03 -4.09 9.14
CA GLU A 215 17.29 -4.05 10.41
C GLU A 215 16.40 -5.29 10.64
N GLY A 216 15.95 -5.95 9.56
CA GLY A 216 15.22 -7.22 9.61
C GLY A 216 16.10 -8.47 9.76
N ALA A 217 17.43 -8.33 9.73
CA ALA A 217 18.35 -9.46 9.77
C ALA A 217 18.27 -10.23 11.10
N SER A 218 18.42 -11.56 11.06
CA SER A 218 18.21 -12.46 12.22
C SER A 218 19.12 -12.21 13.43
N HIS A 219 20.22 -11.48 13.25
CA HIS A 219 21.14 -11.11 14.33
C HIS A 219 20.74 -9.82 15.06
N ARG A 220 19.70 -9.11 14.58
CA ARG A 220 19.19 -7.88 15.19
C ARG A 220 18.30 -8.22 16.38
N PRO A 221 18.40 -7.47 17.51
CA PRO A 221 17.46 -7.63 18.62
C PRO A 221 16.05 -7.23 18.19
N MET A 222 15.13 -8.19 18.19
CA MET A 222 13.71 -7.98 17.94
C MET A 222 12.94 -8.00 19.26
N GLY A 223 11.86 -7.24 19.34
CA GLY A 223 11.03 -7.15 20.54
C GLY A 223 9.64 -6.59 20.23
N LEU A 224 8.86 -6.41 21.29
CA LEU A 224 7.58 -5.72 21.23
C LEU A 224 7.84 -4.24 20.94
N VAL A 225 7.13 -3.68 19.97
CA VAL A 225 7.19 -2.26 19.59
C VAL A 225 5.77 -1.72 19.69
N HIS A 226 5.56 -0.68 20.48
CA HIS A 226 4.32 0.09 20.52
C HIS A 226 4.06 0.77 19.19
N GLY A 227 5.09 1.38 18.57
CA GLY A 227 5.02 1.98 17.23
C GLY A 227 4.46 3.41 17.19
N ASP A 228 3.97 3.92 18.32
CA ASP A 228 3.53 5.31 18.53
C ASP A 228 3.83 5.79 19.96
N TYR A 229 5.03 5.46 20.46
CA TYR A 229 5.47 5.73 21.83
C TYR A 229 5.88 7.20 22.04
N ARG A 230 4.89 8.10 22.08
CA ARG A 230 5.05 9.57 22.19
C ARG A 230 4.19 10.16 23.33
N LEU A 231 4.38 11.44 23.65
CA LEU A 231 3.83 12.05 24.86
C LEU A 231 2.31 12.11 24.91
N ASP A 232 1.66 12.28 23.76
CA ASP A 232 0.19 12.30 23.68
C ASP A 232 -0.44 10.95 24.08
N ASN A 233 0.32 9.85 24.02
CA ASN A 233 -0.08 8.50 24.42
C ASN A 233 0.39 8.13 25.83
N MET A 234 0.85 9.11 26.62
CA MET A 234 1.41 8.92 27.96
C MET A 234 0.63 9.69 29.02
N LEU A 235 0.11 8.97 30.01
CA LEU A 235 -0.59 9.54 31.18
C LEU A 235 0.32 9.42 32.41
N PHE A 236 0.96 10.52 32.79
CA PHE A 236 1.89 10.58 33.92
C PHE A 236 1.14 10.67 35.25
N GLY A 237 1.41 9.74 36.17
CA GLY A 237 0.76 9.68 37.48
C GLY A 237 1.04 10.91 38.34
N ALA A 238 -0.03 11.51 38.87
CA ALA A 238 0.07 12.53 39.92
C ALA A 238 0.07 11.90 41.32
N GLU A 239 0.16 12.72 42.37
CA GLU A 239 0.05 12.25 43.75
C GLU A 239 -1.26 11.48 43.96
N GLY A 240 -1.16 10.24 44.43
CA GLY A 240 -2.29 9.33 44.62
C GLY A 240 -2.66 8.46 43.41
N ALA A 241 -1.94 8.54 42.29
CA ALA A 241 -2.11 7.62 41.17
C ALA A 241 -1.51 6.24 41.47
N ASP A 242 -2.16 5.18 40.96
CA ASP A 242 -1.73 3.79 41.15
C ASP A 242 -0.46 3.43 40.37
N ARG A 243 -0.12 4.23 39.36
CA ARG A 243 1.03 4.03 38.46
C ARG A 243 1.77 5.33 38.21
N ALA A 244 3.08 5.26 38.04
CA ALA A 244 3.91 6.41 37.65
C ALA A 244 3.62 6.86 36.20
N LEU A 245 3.26 5.91 35.33
CA LEU A 245 2.90 6.15 33.95
C LEU A 245 1.87 5.11 33.50
N THR A 246 0.90 5.54 32.70
CA THR A 246 0.05 4.66 31.90
C THR A 246 0.25 5.00 30.43
N VAL A 247 0.64 4.00 29.63
CA VAL A 247 0.80 4.06 28.18
C VAL A 247 -0.47 3.50 27.55
N VAL A 248 -1.07 4.28 26.66
CA VAL A 248 -2.33 3.97 25.99
C VAL A 248 -2.13 3.91 24.48
N ASP A 249 -3.15 3.43 23.77
CA ASP A 249 -3.21 3.37 22.30
C ASP A 249 -2.26 2.37 21.64
N TRP A 250 -2.40 1.10 22.01
CA TRP A 250 -1.59 -0.01 21.51
C TRP A 250 -2.02 -0.53 20.11
N GLN A 251 -2.74 0.28 19.34
CA GLN A 251 -3.27 -0.11 18.02
C GLN A 251 -2.20 -0.30 16.93
N THR A 252 -1.02 0.30 17.12
CA THR A 252 0.15 0.17 16.22
C THR A 252 1.14 -0.89 16.68
N VAL A 253 0.79 -1.69 17.70
CA VAL A 253 1.69 -2.69 18.27
C VAL A 253 2.14 -3.69 17.20
N THR A 254 3.44 -3.99 17.21
CA THR A 254 4.07 -4.91 16.28
C THR A 254 5.26 -5.60 16.94
N ARG A 255 5.82 -6.61 16.28
CA ARG A 255 7.14 -7.14 16.60
C ARG A 255 8.13 -6.56 15.61
N GLY A 256 9.11 -5.83 16.11
CA GLY A 256 10.04 -5.04 15.31
C GLY A 256 11.41 -4.93 15.97
N PRO A 257 12.32 -4.11 15.42
CA PRO A 257 13.58 -3.80 16.06
C PRO A 257 13.35 -3.27 17.50
N ALA A 258 13.97 -3.89 18.50
CA ALA A 258 13.62 -3.71 19.91
C ALA A 258 13.82 -2.28 20.47
N PHE A 259 14.47 -1.39 19.72
CA PHE A 259 14.80 -0.04 20.16
C PHE A 259 14.03 1.05 19.42
N THR A 260 13.08 0.68 18.55
CA THR A 260 12.26 1.62 17.78
C THR A 260 11.59 2.66 18.68
N ASP A 261 10.87 2.24 19.72
CA ASP A 261 10.17 3.17 20.62
C ASP A 261 11.13 4.03 21.45
N VAL A 262 12.29 3.49 21.85
CA VAL A 262 13.31 4.26 22.58
C VAL A 262 13.85 5.39 21.70
N ALA A 263 14.17 5.07 20.44
CA ALA A 263 14.67 6.06 19.48
C ALA A 263 13.59 7.08 19.09
N TYR A 264 12.36 6.62 18.90
CA TYR A 264 11.23 7.49 18.60
C TYR A 264 10.97 8.48 19.73
N PHE A 265 10.87 8.00 20.97
CA PHE A 265 10.64 8.85 22.13
C PHE A 265 11.77 9.85 22.36
N ILE A 266 13.01 9.40 22.44
CA ILE A 266 14.17 10.29 22.67
C ILE A 266 14.32 11.30 21.53
N GLY A 267 13.97 10.90 20.31
CA GLY A 267 14.06 11.73 19.11
C GLY A 267 13.09 12.91 19.10
N CYS A 268 11.89 12.78 19.69
CA CYS A 268 10.83 13.81 19.60
C CYS A 268 10.37 14.41 20.93
N ALA A 269 10.32 13.61 22.00
CA ALA A 269 9.66 13.99 23.26
C ALA A 269 10.41 15.06 24.06
N LEU A 270 11.68 15.33 23.75
CA LEU A 270 12.52 16.29 24.48
C LEU A 270 12.94 17.46 23.57
N PRO A 271 13.05 18.68 24.12
CA PRO A 271 13.80 19.74 23.47
C PRO A 271 15.23 19.27 23.14
N VAL A 272 15.75 19.61 21.96
CA VAL A 272 17.04 19.11 21.44
C VAL A 272 18.20 19.29 22.43
N GLU A 273 18.29 20.45 23.08
CA GLU A 273 19.35 20.73 24.05
C GLU A 273 19.26 19.87 25.32
N GLN A 274 18.04 19.59 25.78
CA GLN A 274 17.80 18.71 26.93
C GLN A 274 18.14 17.25 26.58
N ARG A 275 17.75 16.80 25.38
CA ARG A 275 18.14 15.48 24.85
C ARG A 275 19.66 15.33 24.85
N ARG A 276 20.40 16.29 24.31
CA ARG A 276 21.87 16.26 24.24
C ARG A 276 22.52 16.18 25.61
N ALA A 277 22.03 16.97 26.57
CA ALA A 277 22.58 17.02 27.92
C ALA A 277 22.36 15.73 28.72
N HIS A 278 21.23 15.05 28.51
CA HIS A 278 20.80 13.90 29.32
C HIS A 278 20.75 12.56 28.57
N TYR A 279 21.22 12.50 27.32
CA TYR A 279 21.11 11.32 26.45
C TYR A 279 21.60 10.03 27.11
N ASP A 280 22.81 10.08 27.70
CA ASP A 280 23.45 8.92 28.31
C ASP A 280 22.76 8.47 29.61
N GLU A 281 22.26 9.42 30.39
CA GLU A 281 21.50 9.17 31.62
C GLU A 281 20.20 8.44 31.29
N LEU A 282 19.47 8.91 30.27
CA LEU A 282 18.20 8.34 29.82
C LEU A 282 18.37 6.92 29.25
N LEU A 283 19.40 6.68 28.42
CA LEU A 283 19.70 5.33 27.94
C LEU A 283 20.13 4.39 29.06
N THR A 284 20.84 4.91 30.06
CA THR A 284 21.23 4.13 31.24
C THR A 284 20.01 3.73 32.07
N ALA A 285 19.06 4.63 32.27
CA ALA A 285 17.81 4.34 32.98
C ALA A 285 17.01 3.24 32.27
N TYR A 286 16.82 3.34 30.95
CA TYR A 286 16.21 2.28 30.14
C TYR A 286 16.95 0.95 30.28
N HIS A 287 18.28 0.95 30.11
CA HIS A 287 19.10 -0.27 30.17
C HIS A 287 19.01 -0.96 31.53
N GLN A 288 19.07 -0.21 32.63
CA GLN A 288 18.92 -0.75 33.98
C GLN A 288 17.53 -1.35 34.20
N ALA A 289 16.50 -0.74 33.60
CA ALA A 289 15.13 -1.20 33.74
C ALA A 289 14.80 -2.47 32.94
N LEU A 290 15.63 -2.86 31.96
CA LEU A 290 15.55 -4.17 31.29
C LEU A 290 15.72 -5.34 32.27
N GLY A 291 16.28 -5.08 33.45
CA GLY A 291 16.47 -6.07 34.50
C GLY A 291 17.80 -6.83 34.43
N PRO A 292 18.17 -7.54 35.51
CA PRO A 292 19.47 -8.19 35.65
C PRO A 292 19.69 -9.36 34.68
N ASP A 293 18.61 -9.94 34.15
CA ASP A 293 18.65 -11.10 33.24
C ASP A 293 18.81 -10.70 31.77
N SER A 294 18.81 -9.39 31.47
CA SER A 294 18.99 -8.89 30.11
C SER A 294 20.41 -9.16 29.60
N ALA A 295 20.50 -9.84 28.46
CA ALA A 295 21.78 -10.08 27.77
C ALA A 295 22.30 -8.84 27.01
N LEU A 296 21.51 -7.75 26.93
CA LEU A 296 21.87 -6.53 26.22
C LEU A 296 22.81 -5.67 27.07
N THR A 297 23.90 -5.21 26.47
CA THR A 297 24.78 -4.20 27.05
C THR A 297 24.29 -2.79 26.74
N LEU A 298 24.65 -1.79 27.56
CA LEU A 298 24.35 -0.39 27.28
C LEU A 298 24.91 0.08 25.92
N GLY A 299 26.05 -0.48 25.48
CA GLY A 299 26.61 -0.21 24.16
C GLY A 299 25.71 -0.71 23.02
N GLN A 300 25.12 -1.90 23.17
CA GLN A 300 24.15 -2.43 22.20
C GLN A 300 22.84 -1.64 22.20
N VAL A 301 22.36 -1.19 23.37
CA VAL A 301 21.22 -0.28 23.45
C VAL A 301 21.51 1.00 22.67
N ARG A 302 22.67 1.62 22.91
CA ARG A 302 23.06 2.86 22.22
C ARG A 302 23.13 2.69 20.70
N GLU A 303 23.78 1.63 20.24
CA GLU A 303 23.86 1.34 18.80
C GLU A 303 22.48 1.03 18.21
N GLY A 304 21.64 0.29 18.91
CA GLY A 304 20.27 0.02 18.49
C GLY A 304 19.42 1.30 18.38
N VAL A 305 19.52 2.20 19.36
CA VAL A 305 18.83 3.50 19.32
C VAL A 305 19.35 4.39 18.19
N ARG A 306 20.67 4.41 17.95
CA ARG A 306 21.25 5.11 16.79
C ARG A 306 20.65 4.58 15.49
N ARG A 307 20.59 3.25 15.33
CA ARG A 307 20.04 2.59 14.13
C ARG A 307 18.57 2.90 13.91
N GLN A 308 17.80 2.99 14.98
CA GLN A 308 16.36 3.23 14.94
C GLN A 308 15.97 4.71 14.93
N SER A 309 16.94 5.64 14.97
CA SER A 309 16.66 7.09 14.93
C SER A 309 15.96 7.56 13.65
N PHE A 310 16.05 6.80 12.56
CA PHE A 310 15.33 7.06 11.31
C PHE A 310 13.81 6.82 11.40
N PHE A 311 13.33 6.04 12.37
CA PHE A 311 11.90 5.71 12.46
C PHE A 311 11.02 6.96 12.57
N GLY A 312 11.44 7.93 13.39
CA GLY A 312 10.71 9.19 13.50
C GLY A 312 10.76 10.07 12.25
N VAL A 313 11.85 10.00 11.47
CA VAL A 313 11.94 10.66 10.16
C VAL A 313 10.94 10.03 9.19
N MET A 314 10.85 8.70 9.15
CA MET A 314 9.86 7.98 8.35
C MET A 314 8.43 8.36 8.76
N MET A 315 8.14 8.39 10.06
CA MET A 315 6.83 8.77 10.57
C MET A 315 6.43 10.20 10.17
N ALA A 316 7.35 11.17 10.29
CA ALA A 316 7.08 12.55 9.88
C ALA A 316 6.82 12.67 8.37
N LEU A 317 7.65 12.02 7.55
CA LEU A 317 7.55 12.04 6.10
C LEU A 317 6.24 11.39 5.63
N ILE A 318 6.01 10.12 5.99
CA ILE A 318 4.87 9.33 5.51
C ILE A 318 3.56 9.91 6.02
N SER A 319 3.45 10.19 7.33
CA SER A 319 2.19 10.64 7.92
C SER A 319 1.75 11.98 7.33
N SER A 320 2.67 12.91 7.10
CA SER A 320 2.35 14.21 6.50
C SER A 320 1.79 14.12 5.08
N MET A 321 2.09 13.04 4.35
CA MET A 321 1.58 12.80 3.00
C MET A 321 0.22 12.09 2.97
N LEU A 322 -0.10 11.32 4.01
CA LEU A 322 -1.29 10.47 4.06
C LEU A 322 -2.47 11.06 4.84
N VAL A 323 -2.24 12.04 5.73
CA VAL A 323 -3.32 12.70 6.48
C VAL A 323 -3.78 13.98 5.81
N GLU A 324 -5.00 14.41 6.15
CA GLU A 324 -5.53 15.70 5.69
C GLU A 324 -4.62 16.86 6.13
N ARG A 325 -4.32 17.75 5.18
CA ARG A 325 -3.45 18.88 5.42
C ARG A 325 -4.14 19.93 6.28
N THR A 326 -3.51 20.28 7.40
CA THR A 326 -3.94 21.39 8.28
C THR A 326 -2.73 22.21 8.73
N GLU A 327 -2.92 23.49 9.05
CA GLU A 327 -1.81 24.36 9.51
C GLU A 327 -1.16 23.82 10.81
N ARG A 328 -1.98 23.32 11.74
CA ARG A 328 -1.50 22.68 12.97
C ARG A 328 -0.75 21.37 12.67
N GLY A 329 -1.26 20.54 11.75
CA GLY A 329 -0.61 19.31 11.32
C GLY A 329 0.76 19.58 10.69
N ASP A 330 0.84 20.56 9.78
CA ASP A 330 2.09 20.99 9.15
C ASP A 330 3.12 21.44 10.21
N GLN A 331 2.72 22.24 11.20
CA GLN A 331 3.60 22.66 12.31
C GLN A 331 4.11 21.47 13.14
N MET A 332 3.22 20.52 13.46
CA MET A 332 3.57 19.31 14.21
C MET A 332 4.57 18.44 13.44
N PHE A 333 4.31 18.16 12.15
CA PHE A 333 5.19 17.32 11.34
C PHE A 333 6.56 17.97 11.10
N MET A 334 6.62 19.29 10.90
CA MET A 334 7.91 19.99 10.76
C MET A 334 8.71 19.98 12.07
N ALA A 335 8.05 20.12 13.24
CA ALA A 335 8.71 19.98 14.53
C ALA A 335 9.22 18.56 14.77
N MET A 336 8.42 17.55 14.41
CA MET A 336 8.80 16.13 14.50
C MET A 336 9.99 15.83 13.59
N LEU A 337 9.95 16.29 12.33
CA LEU A 337 11.06 16.15 11.38
C LEU A 337 12.34 16.79 11.92
N ASP A 338 12.27 18.03 12.42
CA ASP A 338 13.43 18.75 12.93
C ASP A 338 14.11 18.01 14.09
N ARG A 339 13.33 17.60 15.09
CA ARG A 339 13.87 16.91 16.28
C ARG A 339 14.47 15.53 15.92
N HIS A 340 13.82 14.76 15.05
CA HIS A 340 14.33 13.46 14.60
C HIS A 340 15.54 13.57 13.66
N CYS A 341 15.54 14.49 12.69
CA CYS A 341 16.72 14.75 11.86
C CYS A 341 17.91 15.17 12.73
N SER A 342 17.67 16.02 13.74
CA SER A 342 18.71 16.36 14.72
C SER A 342 19.22 15.13 15.49
N HIS A 343 18.36 14.16 15.83
CA HIS A 343 18.76 12.93 16.51
C HIS A 343 19.66 12.04 15.63
N VAL A 344 19.27 11.88 14.37
CA VAL A 344 20.05 11.16 13.34
C VAL A 344 21.44 11.78 13.21
N LEU A 345 21.53 13.10 13.15
CA LEU A 345 22.80 13.82 12.99
C LEU A 345 23.66 13.72 14.26
N ASP A 346 23.10 13.95 15.45
CA ASP A 346 23.80 13.90 16.73
C ASP A 346 24.37 12.49 17.03
N THR A 347 23.71 11.44 16.53
CA THR A 347 24.15 10.05 16.72
C THR A 347 24.98 9.52 15.55
N HIS A 348 25.26 10.35 14.54
CA HIS A 348 25.94 9.95 13.30
C HIS A 348 25.26 8.75 12.62
N ALA A 349 23.93 8.65 12.70
CA ALA A 349 23.20 7.49 12.18
C ALA A 349 23.30 7.37 10.66
N LEU A 350 23.59 8.44 9.92
CA LEU A 350 23.84 8.39 8.46
C LEU A 350 24.98 7.42 8.08
N ASP A 351 25.97 7.21 8.96
CA ASP A 351 27.11 6.33 8.69
C ASP A 351 26.73 4.84 8.65
N ILE A 352 25.54 4.46 9.14
CA ILE A 352 25.08 3.06 9.06
C ILE A 352 24.47 2.73 7.71
N LEU A 353 23.98 3.76 6.99
CA LEU A 353 23.26 3.56 5.75
C LEU A 353 24.26 3.09 4.69
N ALA A 354 23.86 2.07 3.93
CA ALA A 354 24.63 1.63 2.79
C ALA A 354 24.87 2.81 1.83
N PRO A 355 25.96 2.78 1.04
CA PRO A 355 26.09 3.68 -0.09
C PRO A 355 24.83 3.58 -0.97
N PRO A 356 24.38 4.68 -1.58
CA PRO A 356 23.23 4.65 -2.47
C PRO A 356 23.50 3.62 -3.57
N ALA A 357 22.63 2.62 -3.68
CA ALA A 357 22.69 1.62 -4.73
C ALA A 357 21.58 1.93 -5.73
N ILE A 358 21.91 2.01 -7.01
CA ILE A 358 20.89 2.03 -8.06
C ILE A 358 20.37 0.59 -8.15
N PRO A 359 19.10 0.30 -7.79
CA PRO A 359 18.58 -1.05 -7.84
C PRO A 359 18.67 -1.59 -9.28
N GLU A 360 19.18 -2.80 -9.46
CA GLU A 360 19.10 -3.44 -10.78
C GLU A 360 17.64 -3.73 -11.12
N PRO A 361 17.18 -3.43 -12.34
CA PRO A 361 15.81 -3.71 -12.75
C PRO A 361 15.46 -5.19 -12.57
N LEU A 362 14.24 -5.47 -12.07
CA LEU A 362 13.79 -6.85 -11.92
C LEU A 362 13.51 -7.48 -13.28
N VAL A 363 13.81 -8.77 -13.40
CA VAL A 363 13.56 -9.58 -14.58
C VAL A 363 12.70 -10.76 -14.15
N PRO A 364 11.59 -11.06 -14.85
CA PRO A 364 10.73 -12.19 -14.53
C PRO A 364 11.49 -13.53 -14.65
N ALA A 365 11.04 -14.52 -13.88
CA ALA A 365 11.47 -15.90 -14.03
C ALA A 365 10.75 -16.56 -15.21
N ALA A 366 11.35 -17.62 -15.76
CA ALA A 366 10.73 -18.37 -16.87
C ALA A 366 9.38 -19.02 -16.47
N GLU A 367 9.21 -19.33 -15.19
CA GLU A 367 7.96 -19.87 -14.63
C GLU A 367 6.83 -18.83 -14.57
N ASP A 368 7.18 -17.53 -14.53
CA ASP A 368 6.19 -16.45 -14.54
C ASP A 368 5.44 -16.36 -15.88
N GLU A 369 5.83 -17.11 -16.93
CA GLU A 369 5.07 -17.22 -18.19
C GLU A 369 3.84 -18.13 -18.10
N LEU A 370 3.81 -18.98 -17.08
CA LEU A 370 2.75 -19.95 -16.88
C LEU A 370 1.66 -19.38 -15.97
N ALA A 371 0.50 -20.03 -15.97
CA ALA A 371 -0.58 -19.67 -15.05
C ALA A 371 -0.17 -19.95 -13.60
N HIS A 372 -0.49 -19.03 -12.70
CA HIS A 372 -0.18 -19.13 -11.27
C HIS A 372 -1.34 -19.77 -10.49
N ALA A 373 -1.03 -20.27 -9.30
CA ALA A 373 -2.05 -20.74 -8.37
C ALA A 373 -2.85 -19.54 -7.80
N PRO A 374 -4.19 -19.53 -7.92
CA PRO A 374 -5.00 -18.44 -7.38
C PRO A 374 -5.08 -18.46 -5.85
N THR A 375 -5.21 -17.28 -5.25
CA THR A 375 -5.63 -17.12 -3.84
C THR A 375 -7.16 -17.23 -3.73
N ASP A 376 -7.71 -17.21 -2.52
CA ASP A 376 -9.17 -17.25 -2.28
C ASP A 376 -9.86 -15.87 -2.51
N GLU A 377 -9.12 -14.85 -2.95
CA GLU A 377 -9.65 -13.49 -3.13
C GLU A 377 -10.56 -13.40 -4.36
N ALA A 378 -11.78 -12.90 -4.18
CA ALA A 378 -12.83 -12.94 -5.21
C ALA A 378 -12.46 -12.26 -6.55
N LEU A 379 -11.54 -11.30 -6.53
CA LEU A 379 -11.05 -10.56 -7.70
C LEU A 379 -9.62 -10.97 -8.10
N TRP A 380 -9.13 -12.12 -7.65
CA TRP A 380 -7.88 -12.67 -8.16
C TRP A 380 -8.01 -12.92 -9.67
N ASN A 381 -7.07 -12.39 -10.43
CA ASN A 381 -7.08 -12.42 -11.87
C ASN A 381 -5.68 -12.75 -12.41
N GLU A 382 -5.66 -13.58 -13.46
CA GLU A 382 -4.49 -13.85 -14.30
C GLU A 382 -4.75 -13.25 -15.68
N SER A 383 -3.82 -12.48 -16.24
CA SER A 383 -4.03 -11.80 -17.52
C SER A 383 -2.80 -11.80 -18.40
N TRP A 384 -2.94 -12.30 -19.64
CA TRP A 384 -1.96 -12.15 -20.71
C TRP A 384 -2.47 -11.16 -21.74
N TYR A 385 -1.58 -10.29 -22.21
CA TYR A 385 -1.84 -9.32 -23.27
C TYR A 385 -0.77 -9.38 -24.35
N PHE A 386 -1.21 -9.10 -25.57
CA PHE A 386 -0.37 -9.09 -26.75
C PHE A 386 -0.84 -7.97 -27.68
N ASP A 387 0.05 -7.12 -28.16
CA ASP A 387 -0.30 -6.12 -29.17
C ASP A 387 0.75 -6.02 -30.27
N PHE A 388 0.34 -5.44 -31.40
CA PHE A 388 1.20 -5.18 -32.54
C PHE A 388 0.69 -4.01 -33.37
N VAL A 389 1.58 -3.38 -34.14
CA VAL A 389 1.25 -2.33 -35.11
C VAL A 389 2.06 -2.50 -36.39
N ASP A 390 1.37 -2.74 -37.50
CA ASP A 390 1.89 -2.57 -38.85
C ASP A 390 1.50 -1.17 -39.37
N ALA A 391 2.37 -0.19 -39.13
CA ALA A 391 2.09 1.20 -39.49
C ALA A 391 2.06 1.43 -41.01
N ASP A 392 2.79 0.64 -41.79
CA ASP A 392 2.84 0.74 -43.25
C ASP A 392 1.53 0.23 -43.87
N ALA A 393 0.97 -0.85 -43.33
CA ALA A 393 -0.35 -1.34 -43.69
C ALA A 393 -1.50 -0.52 -43.05
N GLY A 394 -1.19 0.31 -42.04
CA GLY A 394 -2.20 1.00 -41.23
C GLY A 394 -3.04 0.02 -40.42
N PHE A 395 -2.46 -1.06 -39.92
CA PHE A 395 -3.19 -2.15 -39.27
C PHE A 395 -2.58 -2.45 -37.91
N GLY A 396 -3.42 -2.48 -36.87
CA GLY A 396 -3.01 -2.87 -35.53
C GLY A 396 -4.00 -3.84 -34.91
N GLY A 397 -3.53 -4.60 -33.93
CA GLY A 397 -4.40 -5.41 -33.11
C GLY A 397 -3.86 -5.62 -31.71
N TRP A 398 -4.76 -5.99 -30.81
CA TRP A 398 -4.42 -6.43 -29.46
C TRP A 398 -5.29 -7.60 -29.03
N ILE A 399 -4.71 -8.46 -28.21
CA ILE A 399 -5.30 -9.69 -27.69
C ILE A 399 -5.14 -9.68 -26.18
N ARG A 400 -6.16 -10.16 -25.48
CA ARG A 400 -6.10 -10.44 -24.06
C ARG A 400 -6.83 -11.73 -23.74
N LEU A 401 -6.21 -12.53 -22.86
CA LEU A 401 -6.87 -13.56 -22.09
C LEU A 401 -6.81 -13.19 -20.62
N GLY A 402 -7.94 -13.09 -19.95
CA GLY A 402 -8.02 -12.88 -18.50
C GLY A 402 -8.78 -14.00 -17.81
N LEU A 403 -8.16 -14.74 -16.89
CA LEU A 403 -8.82 -15.77 -16.08
C LEU A 403 -9.24 -15.19 -14.73
N ILE A 404 -10.45 -15.50 -14.27
CA ILE A 404 -10.97 -15.12 -12.95
C ILE A 404 -11.45 -16.40 -12.24
N PRO A 405 -10.52 -17.20 -11.68
CA PRO A 405 -10.80 -18.51 -11.08
C PRO A 405 -11.95 -18.52 -10.08
N ASN A 406 -11.96 -17.54 -9.18
CA ASN A 406 -12.94 -17.46 -8.09
C ASN A 406 -14.34 -17.04 -8.53
N GLN A 407 -14.53 -16.78 -9.83
CA GLN A 407 -15.82 -16.47 -10.44
C GLN A 407 -16.18 -17.43 -11.58
N ASP A 408 -15.38 -18.48 -11.79
CA ASP A 408 -15.58 -19.48 -12.84
C ASP A 408 -15.72 -18.88 -14.26
N THR A 409 -14.98 -17.79 -14.54
CA THR A 409 -15.08 -17.08 -15.83
C THR A 409 -13.72 -16.68 -16.40
N ALA A 410 -13.65 -16.65 -17.72
CA ALA A 410 -12.54 -16.09 -18.50
C ALA A 410 -13.06 -14.99 -19.44
N TRP A 411 -12.19 -14.02 -19.70
CA TRP A 411 -12.41 -12.90 -20.62
C TRP A 411 -11.46 -13.05 -21.80
N ILE A 412 -12.03 -13.19 -23.00
CA ILE A 412 -11.33 -13.21 -24.27
C ILE A 412 -11.58 -11.88 -24.96
N ASN A 413 -10.51 -11.19 -25.34
CA ASN A 413 -10.57 -10.00 -26.18
C ASN A 413 -9.60 -10.17 -27.34
N VAL A 414 -10.08 -10.09 -28.58
CA VAL A 414 -9.25 -10.05 -29.78
C VAL A 414 -9.79 -8.92 -30.65
N LEU A 415 -9.00 -7.84 -30.81
CA LEU A 415 -9.45 -6.65 -31.50
C LEU A 415 -8.45 -6.20 -32.58
N PHE A 416 -8.99 -5.65 -33.66
CA PHE A 416 -8.23 -5.09 -34.77
C PHE A 416 -8.79 -3.73 -35.18
N CYS A 417 -7.91 -2.80 -35.55
CA CYS A 417 -8.30 -1.49 -36.02
C CYS A 417 -7.25 -0.85 -36.95
N GLY A 418 -7.68 0.15 -37.71
CA GLY A 418 -6.86 0.86 -38.67
C GLY A 418 -7.61 2.04 -39.29
N PRO A 419 -6.93 3.00 -39.94
CA PRO A 419 -7.59 4.12 -40.56
C PRO A 419 -8.43 3.66 -41.75
N GLY A 420 -9.71 4.01 -41.75
CA GLY A 420 -10.64 3.69 -42.84
C GLY A 420 -11.13 2.24 -42.87
N MET A 421 -10.86 1.44 -41.83
CA MET A 421 -11.50 0.15 -41.60
C MET A 421 -12.40 0.19 -40.36
N PRO A 422 -13.50 -0.57 -40.34
CA PRO A 422 -14.26 -0.77 -39.11
C PRO A 422 -13.38 -1.42 -38.03
N THR A 423 -13.60 -1.05 -36.77
CA THR A 423 -12.98 -1.77 -35.65
C THR A 423 -13.63 -3.13 -35.52
N VAL A 424 -12.82 -4.18 -35.50
CA VAL A 424 -13.30 -5.57 -35.37
C VAL A 424 -13.00 -6.05 -33.97
N ALA A 425 -14.01 -6.60 -33.29
CA ALA A 425 -13.86 -7.13 -31.94
C ALA A 425 -14.47 -8.53 -31.84
N VAL A 426 -13.68 -9.48 -31.36
CA VAL A 426 -14.11 -10.82 -30.92
C VAL A 426 -13.94 -10.83 -29.41
N ASN A 427 -15.03 -10.53 -28.71
CA ASN A 427 -15.05 -10.40 -27.25
C ASN A 427 -15.97 -11.46 -26.64
N ASP A 428 -15.51 -12.13 -25.59
CA ASP A 428 -16.34 -12.96 -24.72
C ASP A 428 -15.94 -12.69 -23.26
N PHE A 429 -16.88 -12.20 -22.44
CA PHE A 429 -16.66 -11.91 -21.02
C PHE A 429 -17.21 -13.01 -20.09
N HIS A 430 -17.73 -14.11 -20.67
CA HIS A 430 -18.40 -15.20 -19.98
C HIS A 430 -17.89 -16.57 -20.44
N ALA A 431 -16.69 -16.63 -21.02
CA ALA A 431 -16.10 -17.89 -21.42
C ALA A 431 -15.86 -18.75 -20.17
N PRO A 432 -16.19 -20.05 -20.20
CA PRO A 432 -15.93 -20.94 -19.07
C PRO A 432 -14.42 -21.09 -18.85
N LEU A 433 -14.02 -21.27 -17.59
CA LEU A 433 -12.65 -21.66 -17.30
C LEU A 433 -12.37 -23.06 -17.85
N ALA A 434 -11.21 -23.18 -18.50
CA ALA A 434 -10.70 -24.42 -19.04
C ALA A 434 -9.19 -24.52 -18.73
N GLU A 435 -8.45 -25.27 -19.53
CA GLU A 435 -6.99 -25.26 -19.48
C GLU A 435 -6.47 -23.83 -19.73
N PRO A 436 -5.55 -23.29 -18.91
CA PRO A 436 -5.11 -21.89 -19.02
C PRO A 436 -4.53 -21.49 -20.39
N SER A 437 -4.02 -22.46 -21.15
CA SER A 437 -3.43 -22.26 -22.48
C SER A 437 -4.42 -22.37 -23.64
N SER A 438 -5.68 -22.75 -23.38
CA SER A 438 -6.70 -22.98 -24.42
C SER A 438 -8.10 -22.70 -23.86
N VAL A 439 -8.66 -21.54 -24.21
CA VAL A 439 -9.97 -21.11 -23.72
C VAL A 439 -10.94 -21.03 -24.89
N LYS A 440 -12.12 -21.64 -24.69
CA LYS A 440 -13.19 -21.69 -25.66
C LYS A 440 -14.44 -21.02 -25.11
N GLY A 441 -14.76 -19.87 -25.68
CA GLY A 441 -15.97 -19.11 -25.41
C GLY A 441 -17.11 -19.44 -26.37
N ASP A 442 -18.16 -18.61 -26.34
CA ASP A 442 -19.26 -18.67 -27.31
C ASP A 442 -18.80 -18.11 -28.67
N GLY A 443 -18.50 -19.00 -29.61
CA GLY A 443 -18.11 -18.61 -30.96
C GLY A 443 -16.66 -18.14 -31.11
N VAL A 444 -15.81 -18.30 -30.09
CA VAL A 444 -14.37 -18.01 -30.14
C VAL A 444 -13.54 -19.08 -29.43
N GLU A 445 -12.40 -19.42 -30.00
CA GLU A 445 -11.36 -20.24 -29.39
C GLU A 445 -10.04 -19.47 -29.44
N LEU A 446 -9.38 -19.32 -28.29
CA LEU A 446 -8.09 -18.62 -28.12
C LEU A 446 -7.09 -19.58 -27.47
N ASN A 447 -5.92 -19.74 -28.11
CA ASN A 447 -4.85 -20.57 -27.61
C ASN A 447 -3.56 -19.78 -27.44
N LEU A 448 -2.89 -20.03 -26.32
CA LEU A 448 -1.66 -19.39 -25.89
C LEU A 448 -0.53 -20.44 -25.82
N HIS A 449 0.58 -20.18 -26.50
CA HIS A 449 1.73 -21.09 -26.59
C HIS A 449 3.04 -20.36 -26.24
N PRO A 450 3.52 -20.46 -24.99
CA PRO A 450 4.85 -19.98 -24.61
C PRO A 450 5.92 -20.94 -25.15
N ASP A 451 6.19 -20.87 -26.46
CA ASP A 451 7.09 -21.79 -27.19
C ASP A 451 8.50 -21.83 -26.56
N GLU A 452 9.07 -20.66 -26.27
CA GLU A 452 10.27 -20.50 -25.45
C GLU A 452 10.01 -19.40 -24.40
N PRO A 453 9.89 -19.74 -23.10
CA PRO A 453 9.55 -18.79 -22.05
C PRO A 453 10.42 -17.52 -22.09
N LEU A 454 9.79 -16.35 -21.96
CA LEU A 454 10.43 -15.03 -22.02
C LEU A 454 11.10 -14.69 -23.36
N GLN A 455 11.05 -15.57 -24.37
CA GLN A 455 11.68 -15.37 -25.67
C GLN A 455 10.66 -15.32 -26.79
N THR A 456 9.86 -16.37 -26.97
CA THR A 456 8.87 -16.47 -28.05
C THR A 456 7.52 -16.94 -27.53
N TYR A 457 6.46 -16.30 -28.03
CA TYR A 457 5.08 -16.58 -27.64
C TYR A 457 4.19 -16.59 -28.87
N ARG A 458 3.50 -17.71 -29.12
CA ARG A 458 2.56 -17.85 -30.22
C ARG A 458 1.13 -17.82 -29.72
N VAL A 459 0.29 -17.04 -30.41
CA VAL A 459 -1.13 -16.88 -30.11
C VAL A 459 -1.92 -17.26 -31.35
N THR A 460 -2.92 -18.11 -31.17
CA THR A 460 -3.87 -18.44 -32.23
C THR A 460 -5.29 -18.18 -31.76
N ALA A 461 -6.12 -17.63 -32.64
CA ALA A 461 -7.54 -17.47 -32.36
C ALA A 461 -8.38 -17.79 -33.59
N THR A 462 -9.58 -18.32 -33.39
CA THR A 462 -10.58 -18.48 -34.44
C THR A 462 -11.96 -18.23 -33.86
N GLY A 463 -12.76 -17.40 -34.51
CA GLY A 463 -14.10 -17.11 -34.04
C GLY A 463 -14.92 -16.20 -34.94
N THR A 464 -16.09 -15.82 -34.46
CA THR A 464 -16.95 -14.80 -35.08
C THR A 464 -17.05 -13.60 -34.16
N GLY A 465 -16.54 -12.47 -34.62
CA GLY A 465 -16.64 -11.18 -33.93
C GLY A 465 -17.69 -10.29 -34.58
N ALA A 466 -17.58 -9.00 -34.26
CA ALA A 466 -18.40 -7.96 -34.85
C ALA A 466 -17.53 -6.79 -35.34
N ALA A 467 -17.93 -6.20 -36.46
CA ALA A 467 -17.32 -5.01 -37.07
C ALA A 467 -18.14 -3.77 -36.72
N PHE A 468 -17.45 -2.69 -36.36
CA PHE A 468 -18.03 -1.44 -35.90
C PHE A 468 -17.45 -0.26 -36.68
N ASP A 469 -18.30 0.42 -37.47
CA ASP A 469 -17.90 1.65 -38.19
C ASP A 469 -17.60 2.79 -37.21
N ASP A 470 -18.33 2.84 -36.09
CA ASP A 470 -18.07 3.71 -34.94
C ASP A 470 -17.45 2.88 -33.80
N PRO A 471 -16.14 3.03 -33.51
CA PRO A 471 -15.49 2.27 -32.45
C PRO A 471 -16.07 2.55 -31.06
N SER A 472 -16.65 3.73 -30.83
CA SER A 472 -17.23 4.09 -29.52
C SER A 472 -18.53 3.32 -29.22
N ALA A 473 -19.13 2.66 -30.22
CA ALA A 473 -20.26 1.75 -30.06
C ALA A 473 -19.95 0.60 -29.06
N LEU A 474 -18.69 0.14 -29.02
CA LEU A 474 -18.22 -0.85 -28.05
C LEU A 474 -18.31 -0.33 -26.61
N LEU A 475 -18.00 0.95 -26.38
CA LEU A 475 -18.11 1.59 -25.06
C LEU A 475 -19.55 1.81 -24.60
N ARG A 476 -20.51 1.75 -25.52
CA ARG A 476 -21.96 1.83 -25.25
C ARG A 476 -22.63 0.45 -25.18
N GLY A 477 -21.90 -0.63 -25.47
CA GLY A 477 -22.46 -1.99 -25.51
C GLY A 477 -23.41 -2.23 -26.69
N GLU A 478 -23.22 -1.51 -27.79
CA GLU A 478 -23.99 -1.68 -29.02
C GLU A 478 -23.54 -2.93 -29.80
N SER A 479 -24.39 -3.42 -30.70
CA SER A 479 -24.08 -4.56 -31.58
C SER A 479 -23.44 -4.09 -32.88
N GLY A 480 -22.48 -4.86 -33.40
CA GLY A 480 -21.85 -4.62 -34.70
C GLY A 480 -22.26 -5.68 -35.74
N GLU A 481 -21.71 -5.57 -36.94
CA GLU A 481 -21.97 -6.50 -38.04
C GLU A 481 -21.10 -7.76 -37.91
N PRO A 482 -21.66 -8.99 -37.93
CA PRO A 482 -20.89 -10.22 -37.73
C PRO A 482 -19.77 -10.40 -38.76
N VAL A 483 -18.58 -10.79 -38.30
CA VAL A 483 -17.42 -11.04 -39.16
C VAL A 483 -16.57 -12.20 -38.62
N SER A 484 -16.13 -13.09 -39.50
CA SER A 484 -15.23 -14.20 -39.12
C SER A 484 -13.81 -13.69 -38.93
N VAL A 485 -13.12 -14.20 -37.92
CA VAL A 485 -11.74 -13.85 -37.60
C VAL A 485 -10.93 -15.12 -37.36
N THR A 486 -9.75 -15.18 -37.97
CA THR A 486 -8.70 -16.17 -37.66
C THR A 486 -7.37 -15.44 -37.52
N LEU A 487 -6.57 -15.75 -36.50
CA LEU A 487 -5.20 -15.26 -36.37
C LEU A 487 -4.25 -16.37 -35.96
N ASP A 488 -3.01 -16.23 -36.41
CA ASP A 488 -1.85 -17.02 -36.00
C ASP A 488 -0.63 -16.09 -36.01
N LEU A 489 -0.23 -15.65 -34.83
CA LEU A 489 0.79 -14.61 -34.65
C LEU A 489 1.82 -15.07 -33.61
N THR A 490 3.08 -14.69 -33.82
CA THR A 490 4.19 -14.98 -32.91
C THR A 490 4.88 -13.68 -32.50
N TRP A 491 4.97 -13.47 -31.19
CA TRP A 491 5.75 -12.41 -30.55
C TRP A 491 7.14 -12.94 -30.23
N THR A 492 8.17 -12.25 -30.71
CA THR A 492 9.59 -12.54 -30.45
C THR A 492 10.20 -11.38 -29.68
N THR A 493 10.75 -11.67 -28.51
CA THR A 493 11.33 -10.69 -27.58
C THR A 493 12.51 -9.97 -28.22
N VAL A 494 12.55 -8.63 -28.11
CA VAL A 494 13.64 -7.79 -28.66
C VAL A 494 14.29 -6.86 -27.62
N GLY A 495 13.84 -6.91 -26.37
CA GLY A 495 14.44 -6.18 -25.25
C GLY A 495 14.57 -7.05 -24.00
N THR A 496 15.06 -6.43 -22.93
CA THR A 496 15.12 -7.03 -21.60
C THR A 496 13.69 -7.11 -21.04
N PRO A 497 13.21 -8.31 -20.66
CA PRO A 497 11.95 -8.44 -19.93
C PRO A 497 11.99 -7.65 -18.62
N TYR A 498 10.96 -6.85 -18.37
CA TYR A 498 10.90 -5.95 -17.23
C TYR A 498 9.83 -6.37 -16.25
N GLN A 499 10.20 -6.71 -15.02
CA GLN A 499 9.26 -7.04 -13.95
C GLN A 499 8.99 -5.84 -13.04
N TYR A 500 7.72 -5.63 -12.71
CA TYR A 500 7.31 -4.58 -11.78
C TYR A 500 7.73 -4.91 -10.35
N ARG A 501 8.09 -3.88 -9.59
CA ARG A 501 8.43 -4.02 -8.17
C ARG A 501 7.22 -4.05 -7.24
N VAL A 502 6.10 -3.45 -7.67
CA VAL A 502 4.95 -3.14 -6.80
C VAL A 502 3.81 -4.15 -6.96
N THR A 503 3.67 -4.73 -8.15
CA THR A 503 2.62 -5.71 -8.44
C THR A 503 3.19 -6.86 -9.25
N PRO A 504 2.69 -8.10 -9.10
CA PRO A 504 3.12 -9.23 -9.92
C PRO A 504 2.70 -9.03 -11.38
N ARG A 505 3.62 -8.49 -12.17
CA ARG A 505 3.45 -8.15 -13.59
C ARG A 505 4.81 -8.02 -14.24
N TYR A 506 4.90 -8.35 -15.52
CA TYR A 506 6.04 -7.97 -16.35
C TYR A 506 5.60 -7.50 -17.74
N GLU A 507 6.54 -6.84 -18.44
CA GLU A 507 6.37 -6.15 -19.71
C GLU A 507 7.55 -6.46 -20.65
N ILE A 508 7.27 -6.78 -21.91
CA ILE A 508 8.30 -7.23 -22.86
C ILE A 508 8.07 -6.65 -24.27
N PRO A 509 9.02 -5.86 -24.81
CA PRO A 509 8.96 -5.38 -26.19
C PRO A 509 9.32 -6.51 -27.15
N CYS A 510 8.54 -6.60 -28.23
CA CYS A 510 8.57 -7.70 -29.18
C CYS A 510 8.60 -7.21 -30.63
N THR A 511 9.00 -8.12 -31.51
CA THR A 511 8.61 -8.11 -32.92
C THR A 511 7.54 -9.15 -33.16
N VAL A 512 6.63 -8.90 -34.08
CA VAL A 512 5.45 -9.75 -34.32
C VAL A 512 5.40 -10.17 -35.77
N SER A 513 5.13 -11.45 -36.02
CA SER A 513 4.97 -11.99 -37.37
C SER A 513 3.84 -13.01 -37.44
N GLY A 514 3.21 -13.15 -38.60
CA GLY A 514 2.20 -14.17 -38.85
C GLY A 514 1.08 -13.66 -39.75
N THR A 515 -0.15 -14.09 -39.49
CA THR A 515 -1.29 -13.77 -40.35
C THR A 515 -2.56 -13.54 -39.55
N VAL A 516 -3.33 -12.54 -39.97
CA VAL A 516 -4.69 -12.28 -39.51
C VAL A 516 -5.63 -12.31 -40.71
N ILE A 517 -6.76 -13.00 -40.58
CA ILE A 517 -7.81 -13.11 -41.58
C ILE A 517 -9.10 -12.55 -40.98
N ILE A 518 -9.69 -11.55 -41.63
CA ILE A 518 -10.94 -10.89 -41.23
C ILE A 518 -11.90 -10.96 -42.42
N GLY A 519 -12.97 -11.75 -42.32
CA GLY A 519 -13.83 -12.08 -43.45
C GLY A 519 -13.01 -12.67 -44.60
N ASP A 520 -13.01 -11.98 -45.75
CA ASP A 520 -12.24 -12.36 -46.95
C ASP A 520 -10.86 -11.66 -47.02
N GLN A 521 -10.54 -10.77 -46.09
CA GLN A 521 -9.28 -10.02 -46.07
C GLN A 521 -8.20 -10.77 -45.32
N THR A 522 -6.99 -10.78 -45.87
CA THR A 522 -5.81 -11.38 -45.25
C THR A 522 -4.75 -10.30 -45.03
N HIS A 523 -4.28 -10.19 -43.79
CA HIS A 523 -3.22 -9.30 -43.35
C HIS A 523 -2.01 -10.15 -42.98
N THR A 524 -0.93 -10.03 -43.76
CA THR A 524 0.36 -10.63 -43.42
C THR A 524 1.14 -9.64 -42.57
N VAL A 525 1.62 -10.09 -41.42
CA VAL A 525 2.41 -9.28 -40.49
C VAL A 525 3.85 -9.81 -40.52
N GLU A 526 4.83 -8.95 -40.80
CA GLU A 526 6.24 -9.33 -40.95
C GLU A 526 7.15 -8.47 -40.08
N ALA A 527 7.60 -9.03 -38.96
CA ALA A 527 8.55 -8.42 -38.02
C ALA A 527 8.18 -6.98 -37.59
N VAL A 528 6.89 -6.71 -37.41
CA VAL A 528 6.40 -5.39 -36.97
C VAL A 528 6.57 -5.23 -35.46
N VAL A 529 6.49 -4.01 -34.95
CA VAL A 529 6.63 -3.77 -33.51
C VAL A 529 5.40 -4.26 -32.73
N GLY A 530 5.62 -4.68 -31.49
CA GLY A 530 4.56 -5.02 -30.57
C GLY A 530 5.05 -5.15 -29.13
N GLN A 531 4.13 -5.35 -28.22
CA GLN A 531 4.38 -5.59 -26.80
C GLN A 531 3.64 -6.86 -26.37
N ARG A 532 4.17 -7.52 -25.33
CA ARG A 532 3.39 -8.48 -24.55
C ARG A 532 3.58 -8.24 -23.06
N ASP A 533 2.54 -8.53 -22.30
CA ASP A 533 2.56 -8.42 -20.85
C ASP A 533 1.79 -9.57 -20.19
N HIS A 534 2.15 -9.84 -18.94
CA HIS A 534 1.49 -10.84 -18.10
C HIS A 534 1.39 -10.32 -16.67
N SER A 535 0.26 -10.53 -16.01
CA SER A 535 0.06 -10.13 -14.62
C SER A 535 -0.90 -11.05 -13.87
N TRP A 536 -0.58 -11.29 -12.59
CA TRP A 536 -1.35 -12.11 -11.67
C TRP A 536 -1.64 -11.37 -10.36
N GLY A 537 -2.76 -11.71 -9.72
CA GLY A 537 -3.15 -11.21 -8.40
C GLY A 537 -4.47 -10.46 -8.40
N VAL A 538 -4.78 -9.77 -7.29
CA VAL A 538 -6.04 -9.04 -7.14
C VAL A 538 -6.08 -7.83 -8.07
N ARG A 539 -7.16 -7.75 -8.87
CA ARG A 539 -7.42 -6.62 -9.77
C ARG A 539 -8.87 -6.20 -9.69
N ASP A 540 -9.13 -5.08 -9.00
CA ASP A 540 -10.40 -4.36 -9.11
C ASP A 540 -10.31 -3.32 -10.24
N TRP A 541 -10.82 -3.71 -11.41
CA TRP A 541 -10.88 -2.87 -12.62
C TRP A 541 -11.72 -1.59 -12.42
N TRP A 542 -12.54 -1.53 -11.36
CA TRP A 542 -13.49 -0.47 -11.07
C TRP A 542 -13.07 0.41 -9.88
N ALA A 543 -11.92 0.16 -9.25
CA ALA A 543 -11.46 0.90 -8.07
C ALA A 543 -10.49 2.05 -8.37
N MET A 544 -9.89 2.10 -9.57
CA MET A 544 -8.84 3.05 -9.90
C MET A 544 -8.81 3.36 -11.39
N ASN A 545 -8.12 4.44 -11.76
CA ASN A 545 -7.89 4.81 -13.16
C ASN A 545 -6.42 4.63 -13.51
N TRP A 546 -6.10 4.42 -14.78
CA TRP A 546 -4.72 4.47 -15.25
C TRP A 546 -4.60 4.83 -16.73
N VAL A 547 -3.40 5.24 -17.13
CA VAL A 547 -2.99 5.34 -18.54
C VAL A 547 -1.74 4.48 -18.74
N TRP A 548 -1.88 3.38 -19.47
CA TRP A 548 -0.79 2.49 -19.85
C TRP A 548 -0.30 2.81 -21.26
N ASN A 549 1.00 2.63 -21.52
CA ASN A 549 1.58 2.73 -22.86
C ASN A 549 2.70 1.71 -23.11
N ALA A 550 2.84 1.32 -24.37
CA ALA A 550 4.02 0.69 -24.93
C ALA A 550 4.37 1.36 -26.27
N ILE A 551 5.52 2.02 -26.32
CA ILE A 551 5.95 2.89 -27.41
C ILE A 551 7.30 2.39 -27.93
N HIS A 552 7.41 2.33 -29.25
CA HIS A 552 8.61 1.91 -29.97
C HIS A 552 9.05 3.06 -30.88
N LEU A 553 10.21 3.65 -30.58
CA LEU A 553 10.80 4.72 -31.36
C LEU A 553 11.63 4.17 -32.52
N ASP A 554 11.69 4.94 -33.61
CA ASP A 554 12.37 4.57 -34.85
C ASP A 554 13.88 4.35 -34.67
N ASP A 555 14.47 4.86 -33.58
CA ASP A 555 15.87 4.68 -33.23
C ASP A 555 16.17 3.37 -32.47
N GLY A 556 15.16 2.54 -32.25
CA GLY A 556 15.23 1.27 -31.52
C GLY A 556 15.02 1.40 -30.02
N THR A 557 14.64 2.59 -29.52
CA THR A 557 14.25 2.76 -28.11
C THR A 557 12.84 2.19 -27.89
N HIS A 558 12.68 1.42 -26.82
CA HIS A 558 11.39 0.96 -26.32
C HIS A 558 11.08 1.67 -25.00
N LEU A 559 9.90 2.26 -24.95
CA LEU A 559 9.37 2.93 -23.77
C LEU A 559 8.12 2.18 -23.33
N HIS A 560 7.98 2.00 -22.04
CA HIS A 560 6.75 1.51 -21.45
C HIS A 560 6.49 2.31 -20.18
N GLY A 561 5.24 2.65 -19.91
CA GLY A 561 4.87 3.26 -18.65
C GLY A 561 3.40 3.11 -18.32
N VAL A 562 3.10 3.18 -17.03
CA VAL A 562 1.74 3.33 -16.52
C VAL A 562 1.68 4.49 -15.54
N ASP A 563 0.73 5.40 -15.76
CA ASP A 563 0.31 6.44 -14.80
C ASP A 563 -0.92 5.91 -14.04
N VAL A 564 -0.72 5.49 -12.79
CA VAL A 564 -1.76 4.91 -11.94
C VAL A 564 -2.34 5.97 -11.02
N ARG A 565 -3.67 6.05 -10.97
CA ARG A 565 -4.43 7.06 -10.22
C ARG A 565 -5.45 6.39 -9.30
N ILE A 566 -5.06 6.26 -8.03
CA ILE A 566 -5.89 5.69 -6.97
C ILE A 566 -6.52 6.84 -6.15
N PRO A 567 -7.84 6.85 -5.92
CA PRO A 567 -8.47 7.87 -5.08
C PRO A 567 -7.81 7.98 -3.70
N GLY A 568 -7.44 9.20 -3.29
CA GLY A 568 -6.82 9.46 -1.99
C GLY A 568 -5.31 9.22 -1.92
N MET A 569 -4.68 8.76 -3.01
CA MET A 569 -3.22 8.58 -3.10
C MET A 569 -2.60 9.51 -4.16
N PRO A 570 -1.33 9.92 -4.01
CA PRO A 570 -0.59 10.56 -5.09
C PRO A 570 -0.50 9.65 -6.34
N PRO A 571 -0.44 10.21 -7.57
CA PRO A 571 -0.19 9.43 -8.77
C PRO A 571 1.10 8.61 -8.68
N MET A 572 1.09 7.43 -9.28
CA MET A 572 2.25 6.53 -9.29
C MET A 572 2.64 6.18 -10.72
N GLY A 573 3.91 6.36 -11.05
CA GLY A 573 4.49 5.97 -12.34
C GLY A 573 5.30 4.69 -12.22
N ILE A 574 5.08 3.72 -13.12
CA ILE A 574 5.91 2.51 -13.23
C ILE A 574 6.23 2.25 -14.69
N GLY A 575 7.50 2.01 -15.05
CA GLY A 575 7.85 1.75 -16.44
C GLY A 575 9.33 1.62 -16.71
N TYR A 576 9.69 1.56 -17.98
CA TYR A 576 11.08 1.54 -18.43
C TYR A 576 11.32 2.39 -19.68
N ALA A 577 12.58 2.78 -19.85
CA ALA A 577 13.17 3.11 -21.13
C ALA A 577 14.34 2.16 -21.39
N GLN A 578 14.36 1.50 -22.55
CA GLN A 578 15.44 0.59 -22.91
C GLN A 578 15.77 0.66 -24.39
N ARG A 579 17.03 0.38 -24.71
CA ARG A 579 17.54 0.31 -26.08
C ARG A 579 18.61 -0.76 -26.16
N ALA A 580 18.66 -1.48 -27.28
CA ALA A 580 19.64 -2.53 -27.48
C ALA A 580 21.08 -2.04 -27.28
N GLY A 581 21.84 -2.70 -26.40
CA GLY A 581 23.22 -2.35 -26.07
C GLY A 581 23.39 -1.27 -25.00
N GLU A 582 22.29 -0.72 -24.47
CA GLU A 582 22.27 0.23 -23.36
C GLU A 582 21.60 -0.43 -22.13
N PRO A 583 21.96 -0.04 -20.89
CA PRO A 583 21.25 -0.50 -19.69
C PRO A 583 19.79 -0.08 -19.72
N LEU A 584 18.89 -0.94 -19.23
CA LEU A 584 17.49 -0.57 -18.99
C LEU A 584 17.44 0.49 -17.89
N ILE A 585 16.65 1.53 -18.13
CA ILE A 585 16.38 2.61 -17.18
C ILE A 585 14.97 2.39 -16.63
N GLU A 586 14.84 2.19 -15.33
CA GLU A 586 13.54 2.20 -14.67
C GLU A 586 13.01 3.63 -14.55
N LEU A 587 11.79 3.84 -15.03
CA LEU A 587 11.07 5.10 -14.90
C LEU A 587 10.45 5.18 -13.51
N GLN A 588 10.66 6.32 -12.86
CA GLN A 588 10.22 6.64 -11.50
C GLN A 588 8.98 7.53 -11.48
N SER A 589 8.75 8.32 -12.53
CA SER A 589 7.57 9.15 -12.67
C SER A 589 7.08 9.11 -14.11
N ILE A 590 5.80 8.82 -14.27
CA ILE A 590 5.07 8.80 -15.54
C ILE A 590 3.77 9.54 -15.30
N THR A 591 3.53 10.57 -16.09
CA THR A 591 2.28 11.34 -16.03
C THR A 591 1.68 11.45 -17.42
N ALA A 592 0.37 11.22 -17.53
CA ALA A 592 -0.36 11.30 -18.78
C ALA A 592 -1.44 12.39 -18.73
N ASP A 593 -1.27 13.47 -19.48
CA ASP A 593 -2.33 14.45 -19.68
C ASP A 593 -3.10 14.12 -20.96
N TYR A 594 -4.42 14.07 -20.89
CA TYR A 594 -5.25 13.66 -22.03
C TYR A 594 -6.61 14.35 -22.06
N GLU A 595 -7.17 14.47 -23.26
CA GLU A 595 -8.52 14.96 -23.50
C GLU A 595 -9.37 13.85 -24.14
N LEU A 596 -10.64 13.81 -23.78
CA LEU A 596 -11.61 12.86 -24.31
C LEU A 596 -12.63 13.59 -25.19
N GLY A 597 -13.07 12.91 -26.24
CA GLY A 597 -14.17 13.32 -27.09
C GLY A 597 -15.52 13.15 -26.41
N ASN A 598 -16.57 13.60 -27.07
CA ASN A 598 -17.96 13.42 -26.61
C ASN A 598 -18.41 11.94 -26.63
N ASP A 599 -17.62 11.07 -27.25
CA ASP A 599 -17.81 9.64 -27.42
C ASP A 599 -16.94 8.81 -26.44
N ASP A 600 -16.37 9.47 -25.42
CA ASP A 600 -15.47 8.88 -24.42
C ASP A 600 -14.15 8.31 -24.97
N LEU A 601 -13.83 8.56 -26.25
CA LEU A 601 -12.57 8.17 -26.85
C LEU A 601 -11.50 9.27 -26.66
N PRO A 602 -10.23 8.90 -26.45
CA PRO A 602 -9.15 9.88 -26.35
C PRO A 602 -8.95 10.62 -27.66
N VAL A 603 -8.69 11.93 -27.58
CA VAL A 603 -8.47 12.81 -28.73
C VAL A 603 -7.04 13.33 -28.77
N SER A 604 -6.47 13.62 -27.60
CA SER A 604 -5.10 14.08 -27.45
C SER A 604 -4.49 13.48 -26.20
N THR A 605 -3.19 13.21 -26.23
CA THR A 605 -2.44 12.76 -25.04
C THR A 605 -1.00 13.24 -25.10
N THR A 606 -0.49 13.67 -23.95
CA THR A 606 0.93 13.94 -23.72
C THR A 606 1.41 13.14 -22.53
N LEU A 607 2.58 12.52 -22.67
CA LEU A 607 3.25 11.77 -21.61
C LEU A 607 4.51 12.51 -21.18
N ALA A 608 4.80 12.52 -19.88
CA ALA A 608 6.12 12.87 -19.37
C ALA A 608 6.69 11.69 -18.59
N LEU A 609 7.91 11.28 -18.94
CA LEU A 609 8.58 10.10 -18.41
C LEU A 609 9.92 10.50 -17.78
N GLN A 610 10.15 10.07 -16.55
CA GLN A 610 11.35 10.36 -15.76
C GLN A 610 11.90 9.08 -15.11
N PRO A 611 13.23 8.95 -14.95
CA PRO A 611 14.27 9.88 -15.40
C PRO A 611 14.48 9.85 -16.92
N GLY A 612 15.01 10.94 -17.47
CA GLY A 612 15.36 11.05 -18.90
C GLY A 612 14.69 12.22 -19.63
N ASP A 613 13.83 13.00 -18.94
CA ASP A 613 13.16 14.17 -19.49
C ASP A 613 12.45 13.89 -20.83
N ILE A 614 11.83 12.72 -20.95
CA ILE A 614 11.17 12.29 -22.19
C ILE A 614 9.72 12.76 -22.16
N GLU A 615 9.45 13.83 -22.89
CA GLU A 615 8.09 14.27 -23.20
C GLU A 615 7.64 13.68 -24.54
N VAL A 616 6.45 13.07 -24.58
CA VAL A 616 5.90 12.40 -25.75
C VAL A 616 4.54 13.01 -26.10
N ALA A 617 4.39 13.51 -27.32
CA ALA A 617 3.11 13.88 -27.90
C ALA A 617 2.54 12.69 -28.69
N VAL A 618 1.26 12.38 -28.45
CA VAL A 618 0.57 11.22 -29.02
C VAL A 618 -0.46 11.68 -30.05
N ASP A 619 -0.34 11.17 -31.27
CA ASP A 619 -1.26 11.38 -32.39
C ASP A 619 -2.02 10.08 -32.67
N ILE A 620 -3.28 10.04 -32.29
CA ILE A 620 -4.12 8.85 -32.28
C ILE A 620 -4.51 8.46 -33.71
N VAL A 621 -4.33 7.18 -34.06
CA VAL A 621 -4.58 6.70 -35.43
C VAL A 621 -5.84 5.85 -35.52
N ALA A 622 -6.04 4.89 -34.61
CA ALA A 622 -7.24 4.06 -34.59
C ALA A 622 -7.57 3.54 -33.19
N HIS A 623 -8.86 3.26 -32.96
CA HIS A 623 -9.41 2.87 -31.66
C HIS A 623 -9.90 1.42 -31.67
N ALA A 624 -9.56 0.68 -30.62
CA ALA A 624 -10.04 -0.67 -30.34
C ALA A 624 -10.45 -0.79 -28.86
N PRO A 625 -11.52 -0.08 -28.44
CA PRO A 625 -11.88 0.03 -27.04
C PRO A 625 -12.65 -1.19 -26.53
N VAL A 626 -12.65 -1.39 -25.21
CA VAL A 626 -13.46 -2.40 -24.52
C VAL A 626 -14.26 -1.75 -23.39
N ARG A 627 -15.42 -2.33 -23.08
CA ARG A 627 -16.25 -1.96 -21.93
C ARG A 627 -16.29 -3.12 -20.96
N LEU A 628 -15.94 -2.86 -19.70
CA LEU A 628 -16.00 -3.84 -18.62
C LEU A 628 -17.18 -3.52 -17.70
N VAL A 629 -17.93 -4.56 -17.33
CA VAL A 629 -19.05 -4.46 -16.39
C VAL A 629 -18.78 -5.38 -15.22
N ALA A 630 -18.92 -4.87 -14.00
CA ALA A 630 -18.76 -5.67 -12.81
C ALA A 630 -19.81 -6.79 -12.78
N PRO A 631 -19.41 -8.02 -12.41
CA PRO A 631 -20.29 -9.18 -12.39
C PRO A 631 -21.38 -9.06 -11.31
N GLY A 632 -22.47 -9.79 -11.50
CA GLY A 632 -23.58 -9.82 -10.54
C GLY A 632 -24.37 -8.52 -10.48
N ASP A 633 -24.87 -8.18 -9.29
CA ASP A 633 -25.68 -6.97 -9.05
C ASP A 633 -24.85 -5.69 -8.85
N ASP A 634 -23.50 -5.76 -8.95
CA ASP A 634 -22.57 -4.66 -8.72
C ASP A 634 -22.76 -3.55 -9.79
N GLY A 635 -22.80 -3.93 -11.07
CA GLY A 635 -23.17 -3.02 -12.17
C GLY A 635 -22.20 -1.87 -12.45
N ARG A 636 -21.13 -1.69 -11.66
CA ARG A 636 -20.04 -0.74 -11.93
C ARG A 636 -19.47 -0.96 -13.35
N VAL A 637 -19.08 0.13 -13.99
CA VAL A 637 -18.61 0.11 -15.38
C VAL A 637 -17.23 0.72 -15.44
N SER A 638 -16.31 0.05 -16.13
CA SER A 638 -15.03 0.62 -16.51
C SER A 638 -14.93 0.67 -18.03
N GLN A 639 -14.53 1.81 -18.56
CA GLN A 639 -14.23 1.96 -19.98
C GLN A 639 -12.73 1.78 -20.19
N PHE A 640 -12.40 0.96 -21.20
CA PHE A 640 -11.05 0.67 -21.68
C PHE A 640 -10.83 1.21 -23.10
N PRO A 641 -10.78 2.54 -23.31
CA PRO A 641 -10.25 3.05 -24.57
C PRO A 641 -8.84 2.50 -24.77
N ARG A 642 -8.59 1.89 -25.92
CA ARG A 642 -7.25 1.44 -26.33
C ARG A 642 -7.02 1.86 -27.77
N VAL A 643 -5.86 2.44 -28.04
CA VAL A 643 -5.53 3.02 -29.34
C VAL A 643 -4.11 2.66 -29.74
N TRP A 644 -3.88 2.54 -31.03
CA TRP A 644 -2.52 2.69 -31.53
C TRP A 644 -2.35 4.10 -32.10
N ALA A 645 -1.15 4.63 -31.91
CA ALA A 645 -0.83 6.01 -32.18
C ALA A 645 0.56 6.16 -32.80
N LYS A 646 0.73 7.26 -33.53
CA LYS A 646 2.05 7.81 -33.84
C LYS A 646 2.49 8.69 -32.69
N VAL A 647 3.78 8.69 -32.40
CA VAL A 647 4.32 9.50 -31.32
C VAL A 647 5.48 10.37 -31.79
N ARG A 648 5.67 11.49 -31.10
CA ARG A 648 6.82 12.38 -31.28
C ARG A 648 7.33 12.82 -29.93
N THR A 649 8.61 12.68 -29.69
CA THR A 649 9.25 13.19 -28.48
C THR A 649 9.65 14.66 -28.64
N ALA A 650 9.77 15.39 -27.53
CA ALA A 650 10.21 16.79 -27.57
C ALA A 650 11.62 16.98 -28.16
N ASP A 651 12.50 15.97 -28.04
CA ASP A 651 13.83 15.95 -28.67
C ASP A 651 13.82 15.59 -30.18
N GLY A 652 12.65 15.37 -30.76
CA GLY A 652 12.44 15.21 -32.20
C GLY A 652 12.45 13.77 -32.71
N ARG A 653 12.60 12.76 -31.85
CA ARG A 653 12.40 11.35 -32.23
C ARG A 653 10.94 11.07 -32.54
N SER A 654 10.70 10.06 -33.36
CA SER A 654 9.36 9.62 -33.77
C SER A 654 9.24 8.12 -33.55
N GLY A 655 8.01 7.63 -33.49
CA GLY A 655 7.72 6.23 -33.30
C GLY A 655 6.23 5.94 -33.34
N ILE A 656 5.88 4.75 -32.90
CA ILE A 656 4.50 4.25 -32.81
C ILE A 656 4.31 3.45 -31.53
N GLY A 657 3.08 3.24 -31.12
CA GLY A 657 2.80 2.44 -29.93
C GLY A 657 1.34 2.31 -29.61
N TRP A 658 1.06 1.51 -28.58
CA TRP A 658 -0.27 1.37 -28.00
C TRP A 658 -0.40 2.18 -26.72
N LEU A 659 -1.58 2.75 -26.51
CA LEU A 659 -1.99 3.36 -25.26
C LEU A 659 -3.35 2.82 -24.84
N GLU A 660 -3.54 2.66 -23.54
CA GLU A 660 -4.77 2.18 -22.93
C GLU A 660 -5.14 3.05 -21.72
N TRP A 661 -6.41 3.38 -21.59
CA TRP A 661 -6.96 4.07 -20.44
C TRP A 661 -7.89 3.12 -19.70
N ASN A 662 -7.70 2.94 -18.40
CA ASN A 662 -8.80 2.47 -17.56
C ASN A 662 -9.50 3.66 -16.93
N ARG A 663 -10.81 3.73 -17.14
CA ARG A 663 -11.68 4.74 -16.57
C ARG A 663 -12.84 4.07 -15.85
N SER A 664 -12.74 3.99 -14.52
CA SER A 664 -13.88 3.61 -13.68
C SER A 664 -14.91 4.74 -13.71
N LEU A 665 -16.11 4.41 -14.18
CA LEU A 665 -17.26 5.29 -14.17
C LEU A 665 -17.96 5.11 -12.81
N THR A 666 -17.93 6.16 -11.99
CA THR A 666 -18.60 6.21 -10.68
C THR A 666 -20.11 6.02 -10.77
#